data_AF-A0A3L7SQA8-F1
#
_entry.id   AF-A0A3L7SQA8-F1
#
_cell.length_a   1.000
_cell.length_b   1.000
_cell.length_c   1.000
_cell.angle_alpha   90.00
_cell.angle_beta   90.00
_cell.angle_gamma   90.00
#
_symmetry.space_group_name_H-M   'P 1'
#
loop_
_entity.id
_entity.type
_entity.pdbx_description
1 polymer ?
#
loop_
_entity_poly.entity_id
_entity_poly.type
_entity_poly.pdbx_seq_one_letter_code
_entity_poly.pdbx_strand_id
1 'polypeptide(L)'
;MAKQLPSRSATSTAVAAVKKATVQATATLKDHPAAEPAAPLDTPPPTPAKRRATAQTLAAGQRDISVSEFFAKNRHLLGFDSPRKALLTSVKEAVDNSLDACEEAGILPEIWVHIEAVSDSTSRFRMGVQDNGPGIVRKQIPLIFGKLLYGSKFHRLRMSRGQQGIGISAAGMYGVLTTGKPVKIISKTSLKEPAHYYELRIDTKTNEPQILNGKGEGIDLPPGKAAADLMAKHDIEWVAVNDLGHAIDHGTRVTIEMEAKFQRGRGSVEEYLEQTAIANPHCRIHFQGPDGPERILERSTHELPPEPKEIKPHPYGIELGRLVTMLQEHAKLTLAQFLTSSFSRVSPGIARKLCDTAKLSSRASCAKLGRGEADALYKAIQETKIPPPATDCVVPIGEPRLLAGLRQVVPGEFFTAATRPPGVYRGNPFVIEASLAYGGGPGAQKVSLEALTEIAGESDARSLRQFLTTTFSGMSGDAADKILDEAKLASRQSPSKLKKDALATLHSAMQHVNVDEGSNMTVLRFANRVPLQFQHSACAVTQTILSTNWRSYGLSQSRGSLPSGPVTVMVHMASVWVPFTSESKEAIASYPEIQKEIRLALQAVGRNLGMYLRRRLRVAQEGQRRTIFLRYLGEVAQAVSTINGTDAKKLYEDLLALAKKKTAQADVRYDDRGRPIGEEEEEELDLGKHCIIVARGEVGLTQAAADLVDDDISAGRKPPTRGKRGKIATVEGEAAEEGANDEDDEPKAKPAKGDAKKTAKGKKGK
;
A
#
# COMPACT_ATOMS: atom_id res chain seq x y z
N MET A 1 35.68 -29.87 -37.11
CA MET A 1 35.85 -30.01 -35.64
C MET A 1 34.78 -29.17 -34.95
N ALA A 2 33.67 -29.79 -34.58
CA ALA A 2 32.56 -29.11 -33.90
C ALA A 2 31.79 -30.15 -33.07
N LYS A 3 31.65 -29.91 -31.76
CA LYS A 3 30.74 -30.66 -30.89
C LYS A 3 29.34 -30.08 -31.04
N GLN A 4 28.41 -30.92 -31.48
CA GLN A 4 27.00 -30.63 -31.67
C GLN A 4 26.18 -31.50 -30.70
N LEU A 5 25.33 -30.86 -29.90
CA LEU A 5 24.04 -31.42 -29.46
C LEU A 5 23.25 -31.85 -30.72
N PRO A 6 22.33 -32.86 -30.71
CA PRO A 6 21.09 -32.77 -29.91
C PRO A 6 20.31 -34.08 -29.60
N SER A 7 19.20 -33.91 -28.86
CA SER A 7 17.85 -34.45 -29.16
C SER A 7 17.24 -35.61 -28.33
N ARG A 8 15.97 -35.37 -27.93
CA ARG A 8 14.80 -36.29 -27.83
C ARG A 8 14.85 -37.41 -26.78
N SER A 9 13.77 -37.88 -26.16
CA SER A 9 12.35 -37.52 -26.01
C SER A 9 11.80 -38.63 -25.09
N ALA A 10 11.23 -38.31 -23.94
CA ALA A 10 10.56 -39.29 -23.09
C ALA A 10 9.20 -38.74 -22.68
N THR A 11 8.17 -39.24 -23.34
CA THR A 11 6.77 -39.06 -22.97
C THR A 11 6.09 -40.39 -23.22
N SER A 12 5.20 -40.80 -22.32
CA SER A 12 4.30 -41.96 -22.37
C SER A 12 4.68 -43.14 -21.46
N THR A 13 4.31 -43.02 -20.19
CA THR A 13 3.92 -44.16 -19.36
C THR A 13 2.82 -43.74 -18.40
N ALA A 14 1.82 -44.63 -18.24
CA ALA A 14 0.77 -44.66 -17.22
C ALA A 14 -0.67 -44.38 -17.69
N VAL A 15 -1.14 -45.08 -18.72
CA VAL A 15 -2.53 -45.59 -18.77
C VAL A 15 -2.48 -46.99 -19.38
N ALA A 16 -3.22 -47.93 -18.81
CA ALA A 16 -3.41 -49.34 -19.23
C ALA A 16 -2.44 -50.39 -18.67
N ALA A 17 -2.63 -50.76 -17.39
CA ALA A 17 -2.10 -52.02 -16.85
C ALA A 17 -2.93 -52.55 -15.66
N VAL A 18 -4.23 -52.85 -15.83
CA VAL A 18 -4.96 -53.81 -14.98
C VAL A 18 -6.11 -54.42 -15.80
N LYS A 19 -5.80 -55.43 -16.61
CA LYS A 19 -6.75 -56.45 -17.09
C LYS A 19 -5.98 -57.49 -17.92
N LYS A 20 -5.88 -58.70 -17.37
CA LYS A 20 -5.52 -60.01 -17.96
C LYS A 20 -4.35 -60.68 -17.25
N ALA A 21 -4.67 -61.53 -16.28
CA ALA A 21 -3.88 -62.71 -15.91
C ALA A 21 -4.74 -63.64 -15.06
N THR A 22 -5.67 -64.38 -15.68
CA THR A 22 -6.36 -65.50 -15.04
C THR A 22 -6.76 -66.52 -16.10
N VAL A 23 -5.83 -67.36 -16.53
CA VAL A 23 -6.12 -68.69 -17.11
C VAL A 23 -4.88 -69.58 -16.92
N GLN A 24 -5.14 -70.79 -16.37
CA GLN A 24 -4.34 -72.02 -16.41
C GLN A 24 -3.08 -72.15 -15.54
N ALA A 25 -3.19 -73.00 -14.51
CA ALA A 25 -2.37 -74.22 -14.39
C ALA A 25 -3.05 -75.23 -13.44
N THR A 26 -3.51 -76.33 -14.02
CA THR A 26 -4.02 -77.56 -13.38
C THR A 26 -2.86 -78.54 -13.12
N ALA A 27 -2.92 -79.30 -12.01
CA ALA A 27 -2.79 -80.79 -11.97
C ALA A 27 -2.17 -81.34 -10.65
N THR A 28 -3.03 -82.04 -9.88
CA THR A 28 -2.90 -83.38 -9.22
C THR A 28 -1.69 -83.82 -8.38
N LEU A 29 -1.98 -84.40 -7.18
CA LEU A 29 -1.50 -85.68 -6.58
C LEU A 29 -2.09 -85.80 -5.12
N LYS A 30 -3.11 -86.64 -4.84
CA LYS A 30 -3.17 -88.05 -4.34
C LYS A 30 -2.88 -88.32 -2.84
N ASP A 31 -3.94 -88.80 -2.16
CA ASP A 31 -4.14 -89.76 -1.04
C ASP A 31 -3.31 -89.76 0.27
N HIS A 32 -4.02 -89.56 1.39
CA HIS A 32 -3.87 -90.32 2.65
C HIS A 32 -5.21 -90.37 3.42
N PRO A 33 -5.62 -91.51 4.04
CA PRO A 33 -6.91 -91.66 4.70
C PRO A 33 -6.88 -91.55 6.24
N ALA A 34 -8.04 -91.17 6.78
CA ALA A 34 -8.64 -91.46 8.09
C ALA A 34 -7.89 -91.08 9.39
N ALA A 35 -8.42 -90.05 10.07
CA ALA A 35 -8.50 -90.00 11.54
C ALA A 35 -9.71 -89.13 11.98
N GLU A 36 -10.74 -89.75 12.52
CA GLU A 36 -11.69 -89.16 13.49
C GLU A 36 -11.41 -89.83 14.86
N PRO A 37 -11.83 -89.27 16.02
CA PRO A 37 -12.47 -87.97 16.28
C PRO A 37 -11.78 -87.17 17.40
N ALA A 38 -11.78 -85.84 17.32
CA ALA A 38 -11.52 -84.98 18.47
C ALA A 38 -12.53 -83.83 18.51
N ALA A 39 -13.06 -83.58 19.71
CA ALA A 39 -14.21 -82.75 20.04
C ALA A 39 -14.24 -81.36 19.37
N PRO A 40 -15.44 -80.79 19.12
CA PRO A 40 -15.55 -79.46 18.53
C PRO A 40 -14.95 -78.42 19.48
N LEU A 41 -13.87 -77.79 19.05
CA LEU A 41 -13.44 -76.52 19.64
C LEU A 41 -14.45 -75.46 19.17
N ASP A 42 -15.16 -74.88 20.15
CA ASP A 42 -16.06 -73.75 19.97
C ASP A 42 -15.34 -72.62 19.20
N THR A 43 -15.66 -72.49 17.92
CA THR A 43 -15.34 -71.26 17.18
C THR A 43 -16.26 -70.16 17.72
N PRO A 44 -15.73 -69.04 18.25
CA PRO A 44 -16.58 -67.95 18.68
C PRO A 44 -17.40 -67.44 17.47
N PRO A 45 -18.66 -67.03 17.67
CA PRO A 45 -19.51 -66.60 16.57
C PRO A 45 -18.83 -65.44 15.81
N PRO A 46 -19.05 -65.34 14.47
CA PRO A 46 -18.52 -64.21 13.71
C PRO A 46 -19.03 -62.93 14.36
N THR A 47 -18.08 -62.06 14.74
CA THR A 47 -18.39 -60.76 15.34
C THR A 47 -19.39 -60.05 14.43
N PRO A 48 -20.51 -59.52 14.94
CA PRO A 48 -21.52 -58.90 14.10
C PRO A 48 -20.85 -57.78 13.30
N ALA A 49 -20.88 -57.91 11.96
CA ALA A 49 -20.35 -56.90 11.07
C ALA A 49 -20.96 -55.56 11.47
N LYS A 50 -20.11 -54.59 11.86
CA LYS A 50 -20.53 -53.25 12.32
C LYS A 50 -21.60 -52.74 11.36
N ARG A 51 -22.85 -52.63 11.84
CA ARG A 51 -23.99 -52.15 11.08
C ARG A 51 -23.57 -50.82 10.44
N ARG A 52 -23.46 -50.79 9.11
CA ARG A 52 -23.11 -49.56 8.39
C ARG A 52 -24.19 -48.53 8.68
N ALA A 53 -23.78 -47.30 8.95
CA ALA A 53 -24.70 -46.21 9.29
C ALA A 53 -25.80 -46.09 8.20
N THR A 54 -27.05 -46.04 8.64
CA THR A 54 -28.21 -45.80 7.77
C THR A 54 -28.27 -44.34 7.35
N ALA A 55 -28.93 -44.03 6.23
CA ALA A 55 -29.12 -42.66 5.79
C ALA A 55 -29.79 -41.79 6.85
N GLN A 56 -30.73 -42.33 7.65
CA GLN A 56 -31.33 -41.61 8.78
C GLN A 56 -30.33 -41.33 9.90
N THR A 57 -29.44 -42.27 10.24
CA THR A 57 -28.38 -42.04 11.24
C THR A 57 -27.30 -41.09 10.76
N LEU A 58 -27.02 -41.05 9.45
CA LEU A 58 -26.11 -40.08 8.84
C LEU A 58 -26.74 -38.68 8.79
N ALA A 59 -28.04 -38.58 8.48
CA ALA A 59 -28.80 -37.33 8.47
C ALA A 59 -28.93 -36.74 9.89
N ALA A 60 -29.17 -37.57 10.90
CA ALA A 60 -29.19 -37.12 12.30
C ALA A 60 -27.82 -36.59 12.80
N GLY A 61 -26.74 -36.93 12.12
CA GLY A 61 -25.40 -36.39 12.37
C GLY A 61 -25.10 -35.07 11.66
N GLN A 62 -25.96 -34.63 10.74
CA GLN A 62 -25.79 -33.34 10.06
C GLN A 62 -26.13 -32.20 11.01
N ARG A 63 -25.21 -31.24 11.15
CA ARG A 63 -25.39 -30.05 11.97
C ARG A 63 -25.03 -28.83 11.14
N ASP A 64 -25.87 -27.81 11.23
CA ASP A 64 -25.54 -26.49 10.69
C ASP A 64 -24.43 -25.85 11.52
N ILE A 65 -23.50 -25.19 10.86
CA ILE A 65 -22.36 -24.50 11.47
C ILE A 65 -22.57 -23.02 11.25
N SER A 66 -22.49 -22.24 12.33
CA SER A 66 -22.57 -20.79 12.22
C SER A 66 -21.35 -20.22 11.48
N VAL A 67 -21.48 -19.03 10.90
CA VAL A 67 -20.36 -18.33 10.26
C VAL A 67 -19.19 -18.13 11.24
N SER A 68 -19.50 -17.80 12.49
CA SER A 68 -18.51 -17.62 13.56
C SER A 68 -17.81 -18.92 13.92
N GLU A 69 -18.53 -20.03 13.95
CA GLU A 69 -17.93 -21.34 14.20
C GLU A 69 -17.04 -21.80 13.03
N PHE A 70 -17.48 -21.53 11.79
CA PHE A 70 -16.69 -21.80 10.59
C PHE A 70 -15.35 -21.06 10.63
N PHE A 71 -15.36 -19.76 10.97
CA PHE A 71 -14.14 -18.95 11.04
C PHE A 71 -13.28 -19.25 12.26
N ALA A 72 -13.89 -19.59 13.40
CA ALA A 72 -13.15 -20.04 14.59
C ALA A 72 -12.35 -21.33 14.31
N LYS A 73 -12.89 -22.22 13.47
CA LYS A 73 -12.21 -23.44 12.97
C LYS A 73 -11.21 -23.13 11.84
N ASN A 74 -11.48 -22.13 11.01
CA ASN A 74 -10.68 -21.78 9.83
C ASN A 74 -10.01 -20.40 9.95
N ARG A 75 -9.29 -20.16 11.05
CA ARG A 75 -8.65 -18.87 11.37
C ARG A 75 -7.69 -18.36 10.30
N HIS A 76 -7.07 -19.28 9.57
CA HIS A 76 -6.15 -18.98 8.48
C HIS A 76 -6.83 -18.22 7.32
N LEU A 77 -8.14 -18.41 7.08
CA LEU A 77 -8.87 -17.68 6.03
C LEU A 77 -8.98 -16.19 6.34
N LEU A 78 -9.03 -15.85 7.63
CA LEU A 78 -9.11 -14.48 8.14
C LEU A 78 -7.74 -13.81 8.32
N GLY A 79 -6.64 -14.49 7.97
CA GLY A 79 -5.30 -13.95 8.17
C GLY A 79 -4.79 -14.09 9.61
N PHE A 80 -5.41 -14.94 10.43
CA PHE A 80 -4.96 -15.30 11.78
C PHE A 80 -4.30 -16.69 11.80
N ASP A 81 -3.36 -16.90 10.87
CA ASP A 81 -2.62 -18.16 10.72
C ASP A 81 -1.47 -18.31 11.70
N SER A 82 -0.87 -17.19 12.10
CA SER A 82 0.33 -17.11 12.94
C SER A 82 0.22 -15.96 13.95
N PRO A 83 0.79 -16.09 15.17
CA PRO A 83 0.73 -15.03 16.19
C PRO A 83 1.33 -13.70 15.74
N ARG A 84 2.33 -13.74 14.85
CA ARG A 84 2.92 -12.55 14.23
C ARG A 84 1.91 -11.84 13.33
N LYS A 85 1.26 -12.60 12.43
CA LYS A 85 0.30 -12.04 11.49
C LYS A 85 -0.96 -11.57 12.20
N ALA A 86 -1.38 -12.26 13.26
CA ALA A 86 -2.57 -11.91 14.06
C ALA A 86 -2.55 -10.47 14.58
N LEU A 87 -1.42 -10.04 15.15
CA LEU A 87 -1.27 -8.67 15.69
C LEU A 87 -1.37 -7.64 14.56
N LEU A 88 -0.60 -7.84 13.49
CA LEU A 88 -0.60 -6.95 12.34
C LEU A 88 -1.96 -6.87 11.65
N THR A 89 -2.62 -8.00 11.40
CA THR A 89 -3.96 -8.05 10.81
C THR A 89 -4.96 -7.29 11.68
N SER A 90 -4.87 -7.42 13.01
CA SER A 90 -5.76 -6.72 13.92
C SER A 90 -5.53 -5.20 13.91
N VAL A 91 -4.27 -4.74 13.88
CA VAL A 91 -3.95 -3.30 13.77
C VAL A 91 -4.44 -2.77 12.42
N LYS A 92 -4.18 -3.52 11.35
CA LYS A 92 -4.61 -3.19 9.99
C LYS A 92 -6.12 -2.95 9.93
N GLU A 93 -6.92 -3.91 10.40
CA GLU A 93 -8.38 -3.79 10.37
C GLU A 93 -8.91 -2.66 11.26
N ALA A 94 -8.25 -2.37 12.39
CA ALA A 94 -8.65 -1.25 13.25
C ALA A 94 -8.31 0.11 12.63
N VAL A 95 -7.10 0.28 12.10
CA VAL A 95 -6.64 1.52 11.44
C VAL A 95 -7.43 1.79 10.15
N ASP A 96 -7.67 0.77 9.33
CA ASP A 96 -8.44 0.92 8.08
C ASP A 96 -9.88 1.39 8.34
N ASN A 97 -10.53 0.85 9.39
CA ASN A 97 -11.87 1.28 9.78
C ASN A 97 -11.88 2.69 10.37
N SER A 98 -10.83 3.06 11.11
CA SER A 98 -10.64 4.40 11.66
C SER A 98 -10.51 5.44 10.54
N LEU A 99 -9.67 5.16 9.53
CA LEU A 99 -9.49 6.01 8.36
C LEU A 99 -10.79 6.18 7.56
N ASP A 100 -11.50 5.08 7.29
CA ASP A 100 -12.78 5.12 6.59
C ASP A 100 -13.82 5.98 7.36
N ALA A 101 -13.89 5.83 8.69
CA ALA A 101 -14.83 6.59 9.52
C ALA A 101 -14.53 8.10 9.54
N CYS A 102 -13.26 8.47 9.61
CA CYS A 102 -12.83 9.87 9.58
C CYS A 102 -13.10 10.51 8.21
N GLU A 103 -12.73 9.83 7.12
CA GLU A 103 -12.94 10.33 5.75
C GLU A 103 -14.42 10.49 5.42
N GLU A 104 -15.27 9.53 5.79
CA GLU A 104 -16.73 9.61 5.58
C GLU A 104 -17.37 10.77 6.39
N ALA A 105 -16.79 11.13 7.54
CA ALA A 105 -17.25 12.24 8.36
C ALA A 105 -16.66 13.60 7.94
N GLY A 106 -15.74 13.63 6.96
CA GLY A 106 -15.04 14.86 6.58
C GLY A 106 -14.04 15.36 7.65
N ILE A 107 -13.54 14.47 8.50
CA ILE A 107 -12.59 14.77 9.58
C ILE A 107 -11.19 14.34 9.14
N LEU A 108 -10.18 15.20 9.36
CA LEU A 108 -8.79 14.82 9.11
C LEU A 108 -8.34 13.77 10.13
N PRO A 109 -7.99 12.54 9.68
CA PRO A 109 -7.73 11.44 10.60
C PRO A 109 -6.51 11.68 11.48
N GLU A 110 -6.69 11.47 12.78
CA GLU A 110 -5.64 11.36 13.78
C GLU A 110 -5.88 10.07 14.56
N ILE A 111 -4.89 9.17 14.53
CA ILE A 111 -5.03 7.80 15.02
C ILE A 111 -3.91 7.49 16.01
N TRP A 112 -4.26 6.95 17.17
CA TRP A 112 -3.32 6.45 18.17
C TRP A 112 -3.32 4.93 18.17
N VAL A 113 -2.15 4.34 17.98
CA VAL A 113 -1.93 2.89 18.00
C VAL A 113 -0.97 2.58 19.14
N HIS A 114 -1.49 1.95 20.19
CA HIS A 114 -0.73 1.53 21.36
C HIS A 114 -0.68 0.00 21.42
N ILE A 115 0.52 -0.56 21.55
CA ILE A 115 0.74 -1.99 21.75
C ILE A 115 1.57 -2.17 23.02
N GLU A 116 1.02 -2.87 24.01
CA GLU A 116 1.74 -3.18 25.26
C GLU A 116 1.86 -4.70 25.45
N ALA A 117 2.98 -5.14 26.03
CA ALA A 117 3.16 -6.52 26.46
C ALA A 117 2.45 -6.74 27.81
N VAL A 118 1.65 -7.80 27.93
CA VAL A 118 0.95 -8.11 29.18
C VAL A 118 1.93 -8.75 30.16
N SER A 119 2.06 -8.20 31.36
CA SER A 119 3.06 -8.56 32.39
C SER A 119 3.21 -10.05 32.69
N ASP A 120 2.15 -10.82 32.49
CA ASP A 120 2.05 -12.22 32.89
C ASP A 120 2.48 -13.20 31.77
N SER A 121 2.86 -12.72 30.58
CA SER A 121 3.22 -13.58 29.45
C SER A 121 4.02 -12.87 28.36
N THR A 122 5.12 -13.50 27.92
CA THR A 122 5.91 -13.04 26.75
C THR A 122 5.20 -13.24 25.40
N SER A 123 4.03 -13.88 25.38
CA SER A 123 3.26 -14.17 24.15
C SER A 123 1.91 -13.46 24.07
N ARG A 124 1.59 -12.58 25.02
CA ARG A 124 0.33 -11.83 25.04
C ARG A 124 0.58 -10.35 24.92
N PHE A 125 -0.19 -9.73 24.03
CA PHE A 125 -0.12 -8.31 23.78
C PHE A 125 -1.52 -7.71 23.86
N ARG A 126 -1.61 -6.51 24.43
CA ARG A 126 -2.80 -5.68 24.36
C ARG A 126 -2.59 -4.62 23.31
N MET A 127 -3.47 -4.60 22.32
CA MET A 127 -3.52 -3.57 21.29
C MET A 127 -4.67 -2.63 21.59
N GLY A 128 -4.40 -1.33 21.65
CA GLY A 128 -5.38 -0.26 21.61
C GLY A 128 -5.24 0.54 20.32
N VAL A 129 -6.35 0.76 19.61
CA VAL A 129 -6.42 1.72 18.49
C VAL A 129 -7.52 2.73 18.79
N GLN A 130 -7.17 4.01 18.81
CA GLN A 130 -8.09 5.12 18.99
C GLN A 130 -8.09 6.02 17.75
N ASP A 131 -9.27 6.50 17.37
CA ASP A 131 -9.46 7.48 16.31
C ASP A 131 -10.07 8.78 16.84
N ASN A 132 -9.97 9.85 16.05
CA ASN A 132 -10.71 11.10 16.23
C ASN A 132 -11.96 11.18 15.31
N GLY A 133 -12.51 10.03 14.91
CA GLY A 133 -13.66 9.95 14.02
C GLY A 133 -14.98 10.38 14.69
N PRO A 134 -16.13 10.23 14.02
CA PRO A 134 -17.44 10.70 14.52
C PRO A 134 -17.97 9.91 15.75
N GLY A 135 -17.28 8.84 16.15
CA GLY A 135 -17.79 7.86 17.11
C GLY A 135 -18.90 6.98 16.52
N ILE A 136 -19.31 5.98 17.29
CA ILE A 136 -20.35 5.00 16.96
C ILE A 136 -21.52 5.17 17.94
N VAL A 137 -22.74 5.21 17.38
CA VAL A 137 -23.99 5.28 18.15
C VAL A 137 -24.18 4.02 19.01
N ARG A 138 -24.61 4.20 20.26
CA ARG A 138 -24.81 3.15 21.28
C ARG A 138 -25.38 1.82 20.75
N LYS A 139 -26.48 1.89 19.99
CA LYS A 139 -27.19 0.70 19.46
C LYS A 139 -26.39 -0.11 18.43
N GLN A 140 -25.43 0.51 17.76
CA GLN A 140 -24.66 -0.11 16.67
C GLN A 140 -23.37 -0.76 17.18
N ILE A 141 -22.81 -0.31 18.32
CA ILE A 141 -21.54 -0.80 18.86
C ILE A 141 -21.54 -2.33 19.00
N PRO A 142 -22.52 -2.98 19.67
CA PRO A 142 -22.48 -4.43 19.83
C PRO A 142 -22.56 -5.18 18.50
N LEU A 143 -23.30 -4.65 17.53
CA LEU A 143 -23.48 -5.30 16.23
C LEU A 143 -22.22 -5.22 15.36
N ILE A 144 -21.53 -4.07 15.36
CA ILE A 144 -20.31 -3.88 14.56
C ILE A 144 -19.18 -4.79 15.06
N PHE A 145 -18.96 -4.86 16.37
CA PHE A 145 -17.84 -5.61 16.93
C PHE A 145 -18.18 -7.07 17.26
N GLY A 146 -19.45 -7.38 17.50
CA GLY A 146 -19.88 -8.68 18.01
C GLY A 146 -20.67 -9.56 17.04
N LYS A 147 -20.87 -9.13 15.79
CA LYS A 147 -21.53 -9.92 14.74
C LYS A 147 -20.69 -9.94 13.46
N LEU A 148 -20.31 -11.14 13.00
CA LEU A 148 -19.62 -11.27 11.72
C LEU A 148 -20.56 -11.01 10.55
N LEU A 149 -20.00 -10.48 9.45
CA LEU A 149 -20.73 -10.08 8.23
C LEU A 149 -21.76 -8.97 8.49
N TYR A 150 -21.55 -8.15 9.51
CA TYR A 150 -22.36 -6.98 9.80
C TYR A 150 -21.64 -5.71 9.36
N GLY A 151 -22.28 -4.90 8.51
CA GLY A 151 -21.71 -3.63 8.10
C GLY A 151 -22.46 -2.94 6.96
N SER A 152 -22.32 -1.62 6.90
CA SER A 152 -22.89 -0.77 5.84
C SER A 152 -22.24 -1.00 4.46
N LYS A 153 -21.04 -1.60 4.42
CA LYS A 153 -20.19 -1.73 3.23
C LYS A 153 -20.63 -2.86 2.25
N PHE A 154 -21.53 -3.76 2.66
CA PHE A 154 -21.93 -4.94 1.86
C PHE A 154 -22.85 -4.67 0.67
N HIS A 155 -23.68 -3.64 0.77
CA HIS A 155 -24.78 -3.41 -0.17
C HIS A 155 -24.44 -2.36 -1.22
N ARG A 156 -23.33 -1.63 -1.04
CA ARG A 156 -22.93 -0.50 -1.87
C ARG A 156 -21.72 -0.87 -2.72
N LEU A 157 -21.84 -0.68 -4.02
CA LEU A 157 -20.72 -0.78 -4.96
C LEU A 157 -20.00 0.57 -5.02
N ARG A 158 -19.14 0.81 -4.02
CA ARG A 158 -18.20 1.94 -3.98
C ARG A 158 -16.80 1.48 -3.56
N MET A 159 -15.78 2.25 -3.89
CA MET A 159 -14.42 2.01 -3.38
C MET A 159 -14.39 2.14 -1.84
N SER A 160 -13.81 1.15 -1.16
CA SER A 160 -13.56 1.15 0.28
C SER A 160 -12.31 0.32 0.61
N ARG A 161 -11.71 0.57 1.79
CA ARG A 161 -10.59 -0.22 2.32
C ARG A 161 -11.07 -1.62 2.73
N GLY A 162 -12.19 -1.69 3.45
CA GLY A 162 -12.85 -2.93 3.85
C GLY A 162 -13.96 -3.38 2.88
N GLN A 163 -13.93 -4.64 2.44
CA GLN A 163 -14.92 -5.21 1.49
C GLN A 163 -16.08 -6.02 2.13
N GLN A 164 -15.85 -6.67 3.27
CA GLN A 164 -16.72 -7.77 3.75
C GLN A 164 -17.20 -7.60 5.20
N GLY A 165 -16.95 -6.49 5.91
CA GLY A 165 -17.46 -6.32 7.28
C GLY A 165 -17.14 -7.47 8.27
N ILE A 166 -16.01 -8.16 8.08
CA ILE A 166 -15.54 -9.27 8.94
C ILE A 166 -14.37 -8.83 9.83
N GLY A 167 -13.57 -7.85 9.37
CA GLY A 167 -12.21 -7.61 9.85
C GLY A 167 -12.07 -7.43 11.36
N ILE A 168 -12.64 -6.36 11.91
CA ILE A 168 -12.47 -6.04 13.33
C ILE A 168 -13.16 -7.04 14.26
N SER A 169 -14.31 -7.59 13.84
CA SER A 169 -15.02 -8.62 14.60
C SER A 169 -14.24 -9.94 14.61
N ALA A 170 -13.49 -10.26 13.54
CA ALA A 170 -12.56 -11.39 13.49
C ALA A 170 -11.36 -11.19 14.43
N ALA A 171 -10.78 -9.99 14.50
CA ALA A 171 -9.74 -9.65 15.47
C ALA A 171 -10.23 -9.82 16.91
N GLY A 172 -11.45 -9.34 17.20
CA GLY A 172 -12.10 -9.53 18.49
C GLY A 172 -12.35 -11.00 18.82
N MET A 173 -12.82 -11.78 17.85
CA MET A 173 -13.00 -13.23 17.99
C MET A 173 -11.67 -13.94 18.30
N TYR A 174 -10.61 -13.60 17.57
CA TYR A 174 -9.29 -14.19 17.80
C TYR A 174 -8.75 -13.85 19.19
N GLY A 175 -8.89 -12.60 19.65
CA GLY A 175 -8.54 -12.19 21.00
C GLY A 175 -9.27 -13.03 22.05
N VAL A 176 -10.61 -13.09 21.97
CA VAL A 176 -11.45 -13.90 22.87
C VAL A 176 -11.04 -15.38 22.87
N LEU A 177 -10.77 -15.96 21.69
CA LEU A 177 -10.42 -17.38 21.58
C LEU A 177 -9.03 -17.71 22.13
N THR A 178 -8.11 -16.74 22.15
CA THR A 178 -6.72 -16.96 22.59
C THR A 178 -6.50 -16.58 24.05
N THR A 179 -7.11 -15.50 24.53
CA THR A 179 -6.90 -14.98 25.89
C THR A 179 -8.12 -15.18 26.80
N GLY A 180 -9.31 -15.42 26.24
CA GLY A 180 -10.57 -15.47 26.98
C GLY A 180 -11.07 -14.11 27.48
N LYS A 181 -10.31 -13.03 27.26
CA LYS A 181 -10.66 -11.68 27.67
C LYS A 181 -11.66 -11.06 26.68
N PRO A 182 -12.63 -10.26 27.16
CA PRO A 182 -13.53 -9.55 26.27
C PRO A 182 -12.83 -8.42 25.52
N VAL A 183 -13.39 -8.05 24.38
CA VAL A 183 -12.98 -6.85 23.65
C VAL A 183 -13.53 -5.63 24.38
N LYS A 184 -12.67 -4.68 24.73
CA LYS A 184 -13.06 -3.41 25.36
C LYS A 184 -13.24 -2.36 24.27
N ILE A 185 -14.41 -1.73 24.19
CA ILE A 185 -14.71 -0.66 23.25
C ILE A 185 -15.21 0.54 24.02
N ILE A 186 -14.67 1.71 23.72
CA ILE A 186 -15.21 2.99 24.14
C ILE A 186 -15.48 3.85 22.91
N SER A 187 -16.65 4.47 22.85
CA SER A 187 -17.06 5.31 21.74
C SER A 187 -17.71 6.59 22.26
N LYS A 188 -17.31 7.73 21.71
CA LYS A 188 -17.78 9.05 22.08
C LYS A 188 -18.16 9.82 20.82
N THR A 189 -19.39 10.32 20.77
CA THR A 189 -19.92 11.06 19.60
C THR A 189 -19.74 12.57 19.71
N SER A 190 -19.66 13.10 20.93
CA SER A 190 -19.37 14.52 21.17
C SER A 190 -18.87 14.77 22.60
N LEU A 191 -18.35 15.97 22.86
CA LEU A 191 -17.89 16.39 24.19
C LEU A 191 -19.01 16.38 25.25
N LYS A 192 -20.26 16.69 24.84
CA LYS A 192 -21.40 16.88 25.75
C LYS A 192 -22.19 15.60 26.00
N GLU A 193 -22.08 14.64 25.10
CA GLU A 193 -22.76 13.35 25.19
C GLU A 193 -21.95 12.36 26.03
N PRO A 194 -22.59 11.39 26.70
CA PRO A 194 -21.88 10.36 27.43
C PRO A 194 -21.04 9.49 26.49
N ALA A 195 -19.86 9.07 26.95
CA ALA A 195 -19.08 8.06 26.24
C ALA A 195 -19.61 6.67 26.58
N HIS A 196 -19.80 5.82 25.57
CA HIS A 196 -20.35 4.49 25.75
C HIS A 196 -19.23 3.44 25.84
N TYR A 197 -19.16 2.71 26.96
CA TYR A 197 -18.18 1.67 27.22
C TYR A 197 -18.80 0.27 27.19
N TYR A 198 -18.20 -0.64 26.42
CA TYR A 198 -18.67 -1.99 26.18
C TYR A 198 -17.56 -3.01 26.35
N GLU A 199 -17.86 -4.10 27.07
CA GLU A 199 -17.04 -5.32 27.10
C GLU A 199 -17.78 -6.41 26.35
N LEU A 200 -17.28 -6.76 25.17
CA LEU A 200 -17.98 -7.63 24.23
C LEU A 200 -17.28 -8.98 24.05
N ARG A 201 -18.10 -10.01 23.90
CA ARG A 201 -17.71 -11.35 23.46
C ARG A 201 -18.62 -11.79 22.33
N ILE A 202 -18.09 -12.51 21.34
CA ILE A 202 -18.89 -13.10 20.27
C ILE A 202 -19.35 -14.49 20.69
N ASP A 203 -20.66 -14.75 20.62
CA ASP A 203 -21.16 -16.13 20.65
C ASP A 203 -20.86 -16.82 19.32
N THR A 204 -19.93 -17.76 19.33
CA THR A 204 -19.54 -18.47 18.11
C THR A 204 -20.61 -19.44 17.62
N LYS A 205 -21.62 -19.80 18.41
CA LYS A 205 -22.70 -20.70 17.96
C LYS A 205 -23.82 -19.93 17.28
N THR A 206 -24.20 -18.76 17.79
CA THR A 206 -25.33 -17.98 17.26
C THR A 206 -24.89 -16.81 16.37
N ASN A 207 -23.59 -16.45 16.37
CA ASN A 207 -23.09 -15.23 15.73
C ASN A 207 -23.79 -13.96 16.25
N GLU A 208 -23.96 -13.88 17.57
CA GLU A 208 -24.55 -12.73 18.24
C GLU A 208 -23.60 -12.12 19.28
N PRO A 209 -23.67 -10.80 19.49
CA PRO A 209 -22.89 -10.12 20.52
C PRO A 209 -23.39 -10.48 21.91
N GLN A 210 -22.47 -10.81 22.82
CA GLN A 210 -22.71 -10.93 24.24
C GLN A 210 -22.02 -9.78 24.98
N ILE A 211 -22.82 -8.95 25.66
CA ILE A 211 -22.34 -7.79 26.42
C ILE A 211 -22.12 -8.25 27.87
N LEU A 212 -20.89 -8.12 28.37
CA LEU A 212 -20.50 -8.64 29.68
C LEU A 212 -20.61 -7.59 30.80
N ASN A 213 -20.57 -6.31 30.46
CA ASN A 213 -20.64 -5.20 31.43
C ASN A 213 -22.05 -4.57 31.50
N GLY A 214 -22.30 -3.80 32.56
CA GLY A 214 -23.53 -3.00 32.68
C GLY A 214 -24.83 -3.82 32.65
N LYS A 215 -24.84 -5.04 33.23
CA LYS A 215 -25.96 -5.99 33.18
C LYS A 215 -26.42 -6.34 31.76
N GLY A 216 -25.53 -6.25 30.76
CA GLY A 216 -25.83 -6.57 29.37
C GLY A 216 -26.22 -5.37 28.50
N GLU A 217 -26.15 -4.14 29.01
CA GLU A 217 -26.49 -2.94 28.24
C GLU A 217 -25.30 -2.00 27.95
N GLY A 218 -24.12 -2.31 28.50
CA GLY A 218 -22.95 -1.42 28.51
C GLY A 218 -22.99 -0.40 29.64
N ILE A 219 -21.93 0.39 29.77
CA ILE A 219 -21.80 1.45 30.77
C ILE A 219 -21.72 2.79 30.04
N ASP A 220 -22.57 3.74 30.41
CA ASP A 220 -22.50 5.11 29.93
C ASP A 220 -21.66 5.95 30.91
N LEU A 221 -20.60 6.55 30.39
CA LEU A 221 -19.68 7.40 31.12
C LEU A 221 -20.12 8.86 30.94
N PRO A 222 -20.59 9.55 32.00
CA PRO A 222 -21.05 10.93 31.91
C PRO A 222 -19.89 11.88 31.57
N PRO A 223 -20.13 13.01 30.88
CA PRO A 223 -19.07 13.95 30.52
C PRO A 223 -18.42 14.61 31.76
N GLY A 224 -17.15 15.00 31.64
CA GLY A 224 -16.41 15.72 32.68
C GLY A 224 -15.57 14.82 33.61
N LYS A 225 -15.28 15.29 34.83
CA LYS A 225 -14.40 14.59 35.79
C LYS A 225 -14.91 13.20 36.19
N ALA A 226 -16.22 13.03 36.25
CA ALA A 226 -16.85 11.75 36.55
C ALA A 226 -16.54 10.66 35.49
N ALA A 227 -16.36 11.05 34.22
CA ALA A 227 -15.89 10.12 33.18
C ALA A 227 -14.46 9.65 33.46
N ALA A 228 -13.55 10.57 33.80
CA ALA A 228 -12.15 10.25 34.05
C ALA A 228 -11.99 9.26 35.23
N ASP A 229 -12.75 9.48 36.32
CA ASP A 229 -12.73 8.60 37.48
C ASP A 229 -13.24 7.19 37.15
N LEU A 230 -14.30 7.10 36.33
CA LEU A 230 -14.84 5.82 35.89
C LEU A 230 -13.95 5.13 34.86
N MET A 231 -13.28 5.88 33.98
CA MET A 231 -12.30 5.34 33.04
C MET A 231 -11.11 4.73 33.78
N ALA A 232 -10.57 5.43 34.79
CA ALA A 232 -9.50 4.92 35.64
C ALA A 232 -9.94 3.65 36.40
N LYS A 233 -11.18 3.63 36.92
CA LYS A 233 -11.73 2.46 37.62
C LYS A 233 -11.85 1.22 36.73
N HIS A 234 -12.14 1.40 35.45
CA HIS A 234 -12.34 0.31 34.48
C HIS A 234 -11.10 -0.02 33.65
N ASP A 235 -9.95 0.59 33.96
CA ASP A 235 -8.71 0.44 33.18
C ASP A 235 -8.97 0.73 31.69
N ILE A 236 -9.63 1.87 31.44
CA ILE A 236 -9.95 2.39 30.11
C ILE A 236 -8.94 3.48 29.79
N GLU A 237 -8.11 3.22 28.80
CA GLU A 237 -7.21 4.22 28.25
C GLU A 237 -7.97 5.08 27.23
N TRP A 238 -7.82 6.40 27.30
CA TRP A 238 -8.41 7.32 26.33
C TRP A 238 -7.53 8.55 26.19
N VAL A 239 -7.10 8.85 24.97
CA VAL A 239 -6.35 10.08 24.67
C VAL A 239 -7.35 11.23 24.56
N ALA A 240 -7.43 12.05 25.61
CA ALA A 240 -8.38 13.16 25.69
C ALA A 240 -7.86 14.46 25.06
N VAL A 241 -6.55 14.63 25.02
CA VAL A 241 -5.86 15.80 24.48
C VAL A 241 -4.68 15.28 23.66
N ASN A 242 -4.48 15.78 22.45
CA ASN A 242 -3.31 15.43 21.65
C ASN A 242 -2.07 16.19 22.14
N ASP A 243 -0.91 15.82 21.61
CA ASP A 243 0.39 16.44 21.87
C ASP A 243 0.45 17.94 21.51
N LEU A 244 -0.44 18.42 20.64
CA LEU A 244 -0.60 19.84 20.31
C LEU A 244 -1.52 20.62 21.29
N GLY A 245 -2.04 19.95 22.34
CA GLY A 245 -2.94 20.55 23.31
C GLY A 245 -4.41 20.67 22.85
N HIS A 246 -4.77 20.08 21.71
CA HIS A 246 -6.14 20.06 21.21
C HIS A 246 -6.95 18.94 21.87
N ALA A 247 -8.17 19.26 22.30
CA ALA A 247 -9.09 18.28 22.88
C ALA A 247 -9.68 17.34 21.81
N ILE A 248 -9.78 16.05 22.14
CA ILE A 248 -10.42 15.03 21.31
C ILE A 248 -11.87 14.85 21.79
N ASP A 249 -12.77 15.50 21.07
CA ASP A 249 -14.18 15.61 21.45
C ASP A 249 -14.99 14.36 21.11
N HIS A 250 -14.61 13.64 20.08
CA HIS A 250 -15.28 12.48 19.52
C HIS A 250 -14.26 11.45 19.02
N GLY A 251 -14.68 10.19 18.94
CA GLY A 251 -13.84 9.11 18.46
C GLY A 251 -14.28 7.75 18.98
N THR A 252 -13.60 6.71 18.51
CA THR A 252 -13.74 5.35 19.03
C THR A 252 -12.37 4.81 19.43
N ARG A 253 -12.29 4.07 20.55
CA ARG A 253 -11.14 3.25 20.88
C ARG A 253 -11.54 1.80 21.04
N VAL A 254 -10.77 0.93 20.41
CA VAL A 254 -10.93 -0.52 20.47
C VAL A 254 -9.68 -1.12 21.08
N THR A 255 -9.85 -1.89 22.15
CA THR A 255 -8.77 -2.55 22.85
C THR A 255 -8.99 -4.07 22.85
N ILE A 256 -8.02 -4.80 22.29
CA ILE A 256 -8.06 -6.26 22.14
C ILE A 256 -6.80 -6.87 22.75
N GLU A 257 -6.98 -7.80 23.68
CA GLU A 257 -5.89 -8.63 24.21
C GLU A 257 -5.85 -9.96 23.45
N MET A 258 -4.69 -10.30 22.89
CA MET A 258 -4.54 -11.51 22.07
C MET A 258 -3.18 -12.18 22.25
N GLU A 259 -3.12 -13.48 21.94
CA GLU A 259 -1.84 -14.18 21.79
C GLU A 259 -1.18 -13.80 20.46
N ALA A 260 -0.01 -13.15 20.55
CA ALA A 260 0.65 -12.50 19.44
C ALA A 260 2.18 -12.50 19.61
N LYS A 261 2.90 -12.15 18.53
CA LYS A 261 4.33 -11.88 18.58
C LYS A 261 4.63 -10.53 17.93
N PHE A 262 5.18 -9.60 18.70
CA PHE A 262 5.72 -8.35 18.16
C PHE A 262 7.04 -8.60 17.43
N GLN A 263 7.22 -7.98 16.27
CA GLN A 263 8.43 -8.08 15.47
C GLN A 263 8.71 -6.71 14.85
N ARG A 264 9.99 -6.30 14.87
CA ARG A 264 10.49 -5.11 14.16
C ARG A 264 10.95 -5.44 12.73
N GLY A 265 11.04 -4.41 11.89
CA GLY A 265 11.51 -4.54 10.50
C GLY A 265 10.48 -5.15 9.55
N ARG A 266 10.94 -5.91 8.55
CA ARG A 266 10.07 -6.32 7.43
C ARG A 266 8.85 -7.15 7.88
N GLY A 267 7.66 -6.71 7.50
CA GLY A 267 6.34 -7.24 7.83
C GLY A 267 5.95 -7.00 9.29
N SER A 268 6.39 -5.88 9.86
CA SER A 268 5.99 -5.40 11.18
C SER A 268 4.77 -4.50 11.11
N VAL A 269 4.22 -4.19 12.30
CA VAL A 269 3.20 -3.14 12.46
C VAL A 269 3.78 -1.77 12.09
N GLU A 270 5.03 -1.48 12.44
CA GLU A 270 5.68 -0.21 12.11
C GLU A 270 5.74 0.03 10.60
N GLU A 271 6.23 -0.97 9.84
CA GLU A 271 6.28 -0.87 8.37
C GLU A 271 4.87 -0.70 7.78
N TYR A 272 3.85 -1.28 8.42
CA TYR A 272 2.46 -1.12 7.98
C TYR A 272 1.98 0.32 8.18
N LEU A 273 2.26 0.92 9.34
CA LEU A 273 1.88 2.30 9.64
C LEU A 273 2.62 3.30 8.75
N GLU A 274 3.92 3.07 8.52
CA GLU A 274 4.73 3.84 7.56
C GLU A 274 4.15 3.76 6.15
N GLN A 275 3.81 2.57 5.66
CA GLN A 275 3.16 2.40 4.36
C GLN A 275 1.76 3.04 4.32
N THR A 276 1.03 2.99 5.44
CA THR A 276 -0.30 3.62 5.57
C THR A 276 -0.21 5.13 5.47
N ALA A 277 0.80 5.75 6.09
CA ALA A 277 1.07 7.19 5.97
C ALA A 277 1.40 7.59 4.53
N ILE A 278 2.17 6.77 3.79
CA ILE A 278 2.45 7.00 2.36
C ILE A 278 1.16 7.02 1.52
N ALA A 279 0.26 6.06 1.75
CA ALA A 279 -0.99 5.95 0.98
C ALA A 279 -2.07 6.96 1.40
N ASN A 280 -1.96 7.52 2.62
CA ASN A 280 -2.92 8.43 3.22
C ASN A 280 -2.20 9.67 3.77
N PRO A 281 -1.68 10.55 2.91
CA PRO A 281 -0.84 11.67 3.33
C PRO A 281 -1.55 12.69 4.22
N HIS A 282 -2.89 12.64 4.30
CA HIS A 282 -3.71 13.48 5.17
C HIS A 282 -3.88 12.94 6.60
N CYS A 283 -3.47 11.70 6.87
CA CYS A 283 -3.58 11.11 8.20
C CYS A 283 -2.36 11.44 9.07
N ARG A 284 -2.59 11.59 10.37
CA ARG A 284 -1.56 11.67 11.40
C ARG A 284 -1.64 10.43 12.27
N ILE A 285 -0.53 9.76 12.52
CA ILE A 285 -0.49 8.48 13.24
C ILE A 285 0.49 8.57 14.41
N HIS A 286 -0.01 8.35 15.61
CA HIS A 286 0.78 8.18 16.83
C HIS A 286 0.96 6.69 17.08
N PHE A 287 2.20 6.23 17.18
CA PHE A 287 2.52 4.83 17.41
C PHE A 287 3.37 4.66 18.66
N GLN A 288 2.84 3.89 19.61
CA GLN A 288 3.55 3.44 20.80
C GLN A 288 3.68 1.91 20.75
N GLY A 289 4.92 1.45 20.52
CA GLY A 289 5.25 0.03 20.57
C GLY A 289 5.39 -0.49 22.01
N PRO A 290 5.55 -1.82 22.20
CA PRO A 290 5.71 -2.41 23.53
C PRO A 290 7.02 -1.99 24.21
N ASP A 291 8.05 -1.77 23.39
CA ASP A 291 9.38 -1.35 23.81
C ASP A 291 9.82 -0.22 22.86
N GLY A 292 9.93 1.01 23.37
CA GLY A 292 10.42 2.17 22.62
C GLY A 292 9.67 3.48 22.89
N PRO A 293 10.20 4.62 22.43
CA PRO A 293 9.52 5.90 22.49
C PRO A 293 8.31 5.94 21.55
N GLU A 294 7.39 6.85 21.83
CA GLU A 294 6.29 7.16 20.91
C GLU A 294 6.85 7.75 19.61
N ARG A 295 6.30 7.30 18.47
CA ARG A 295 6.66 7.78 17.14
C ARG A 295 5.44 8.44 16.50
N ILE A 296 5.62 9.67 16.04
CA ILE A 296 4.57 10.43 15.37
C ILE A 296 4.86 10.50 13.88
N LEU A 297 3.94 9.99 13.07
CA LEU A 297 3.93 10.17 11.63
C LEU A 297 3.00 11.34 11.32
N GLU A 298 3.60 12.49 11.02
CA GLU A 298 2.87 13.71 10.68
C GLU A 298 2.08 13.59 9.39
N ARG A 299 1.11 14.47 9.16
CA ARG A 299 0.44 14.55 7.85
C ARG A 299 1.24 15.44 6.90
N SER A 300 1.30 15.05 5.63
CA SER A 300 1.91 15.85 4.56
C SER A 300 0.90 16.70 3.78
N THR A 301 -0.40 16.47 3.97
CA THR A 301 -1.46 17.32 3.41
C THR A 301 -2.62 17.51 4.38
N HIS A 302 -3.35 18.61 4.26
CA HIS A 302 -4.57 18.90 5.02
C HIS A 302 -5.83 18.77 4.14
N GLU A 303 -5.69 18.29 2.91
CA GLU A 303 -6.80 18.13 1.98
C GLU A 303 -7.33 16.69 2.01
N LEU A 304 -8.62 16.55 2.29
CA LEU A 304 -9.28 15.24 2.28
C LEU A 304 -9.52 14.73 0.84
N PRO A 305 -9.46 13.41 0.63
CA PRO A 305 -9.91 12.81 -0.61
C PRO A 305 -11.43 12.98 -0.79
N PRO A 306 -11.92 13.14 -2.03
CA PRO A 306 -13.36 13.22 -2.28
C PRO A 306 -14.04 11.88 -1.96
N GLU A 307 -15.31 11.93 -1.53
CA GLU A 307 -16.06 10.71 -1.21
C GLU A 307 -16.38 9.91 -2.50
N PRO A 308 -16.11 8.59 -2.53
CA PRO A 308 -16.46 7.76 -3.67
C PRO A 308 -17.98 7.64 -3.83
N LYS A 309 -18.47 7.91 -5.04
CA LYS A 309 -19.89 7.76 -5.37
C LYS A 309 -20.27 6.29 -5.54
N GLU A 310 -21.41 5.91 -5.00
CA GLU A 310 -21.97 4.58 -5.23
C GLU A 310 -22.44 4.43 -6.69
N ILE A 311 -22.10 3.30 -7.31
CA ILE A 311 -22.54 2.96 -8.66
C ILE A 311 -23.36 1.68 -8.69
N LYS A 312 -24.20 1.57 -9.71
CA LYS A 312 -24.88 0.32 -10.03
C LYS A 312 -23.91 -0.66 -10.69
N PRO A 313 -24.13 -1.98 -10.57
CA PRO A 313 -23.30 -2.97 -11.24
C PRO A 313 -23.31 -2.76 -12.76
N HIS A 314 -22.17 -3.00 -13.40
CA HIS A 314 -22.07 -2.96 -14.85
C HIS A 314 -22.47 -4.32 -15.45
N PRO A 315 -23.22 -4.37 -16.57
CA PRO A 315 -23.66 -5.63 -17.18
C PRO A 315 -22.54 -6.64 -17.47
N TYR A 316 -21.40 -6.21 -18.00
CA TYR A 316 -20.26 -7.12 -18.26
C TYR A 316 -19.67 -7.79 -17.01
N GLY A 317 -19.95 -7.27 -15.82
CA GLY A 317 -19.41 -7.78 -14.56
C GLY A 317 -20.31 -8.74 -13.81
N ILE A 318 -21.55 -8.93 -14.29
CA ILE A 318 -22.49 -9.82 -13.61
C ILE A 318 -22.21 -11.27 -13.99
N GLU A 319 -22.39 -12.19 -13.04
CA GLU A 319 -22.40 -13.62 -13.31
C GLU A 319 -23.83 -14.11 -13.53
N LEU A 320 -24.00 -15.22 -14.27
CA LEU A 320 -25.32 -15.78 -14.57
C LEU A 320 -26.15 -16.04 -13.29
N GLY A 321 -25.52 -16.58 -12.24
CA GLY A 321 -26.20 -16.82 -10.97
C GLY A 321 -26.72 -15.53 -10.33
N ARG A 322 -25.90 -14.49 -10.29
CA ARG A 322 -26.28 -13.17 -9.75
C ARG A 322 -27.37 -12.52 -10.59
N LEU A 323 -27.31 -12.65 -11.92
CA LEU A 323 -28.36 -12.16 -12.82
C LEU A 323 -29.70 -12.82 -12.53
N VAL A 324 -29.72 -14.14 -12.31
CA VAL A 324 -30.94 -14.89 -11.95
C VAL A 324 -31.49 -14.40 -10.61
N THR A 325 -30.65 -14.24 -9.58
CA THR A 325 -31.08 -13.69 -8.28
C THR A 325 -31.65 -12.29 -8.42
N MET A 326 -31.01 -11.41 -9.19
CA MET A 326 -31.49 -10.04 -9.43
C MET A 326 -32.83 -10.02 -10.18
N LEU A 327 -33.04 -10.92 -11.15
CA LEU A 327 -34.33 -11.07 -11.84
C LEU A 327 -35.44 -11.51 -10.87
N GLN A 328 -35.13 -12.38 -9.91
CA GLN A 328 -36.07 -12.83 -8.88
C GLN A 328 -36.39 -11.74 -7.86
N GLU A 329 -35.38 -11.01 -7.37
CA GLU A 329 -35.56 -9.87 -6.45
C GLU A 329 -36.44 -8.77 -7.07
N HIS A 330 -36.37 -8.59 -8.39
CA HIS A 330 -37.13 -7.61 -9.15
C HIS A 330 -38.27 -8.20 -9.99
N ALA A 331 -38.94 -9.25 -9.50
CA ALA A 331 -40.01 -9.98 -10.18
C ALA A 331 -41.13 -9.09 -10.78
N LYS A 332 -41.41 -7.93 -10.18
CA LYS A 332 -42.48 -7.00 -10.59
C LYS A 332 -42.11 -6.11 -11.78
N LEU A 333 -40.84 -6.01 -12.16
CA LEU A 333 -40.38 -5.16 -13.25
C LEU A 333 -40.51 -5.87 -14.60
N THR A 334 -40.68 -5.09 -15.67
CA THR A 334 -40.44 -5.58 -17.03
C THR A 334 -38.95 -5.70 -17.30
N LEU A 335 -38.56 -6.56 -18.24
CA LEU A 335 -37.16 -6.80 -18.58
C LEU A 335 -36.44 -5.50 -18.99
N ALA A 336 -37.08 -4.64 -19.79
CA ALA A 336 -36.50 -3.35 -20.17
C ALA A 336 -36.35 -2.38 -18.98
N GLN A 337 -37.32 -2.35 -18.07
CA GLN A 337 -37.23 -1.54 -16.86
C GLN A 337 -36.13 -2.03 -15.93
N PHE A 338 -36.06 -3.35 -15.69
CA PHE A 338 -35.02 -3.99 -14.90
C PHE A 338 -33.61 -3.67 -15.44
N LEU A 339 -33.39 -3.87 -16.75
CA LEU A 339 -32.10 -3.59 -17.38
C LEU A 339 -31.68 -2.13 -17.21
N THR A 340 -32.63 -1.20 -17.27
CA THR A 340 -32.37 0.24 -17.12
C THR A 340 -32.22 0.67 -15.65
N SER A 341 -32.97 0.07 -14.73
CA SER A 341 -32.98 0.44 -13.31
C SER A 341 -31.85 -0.18 -12.53
N SER A 342 -31.45 -1.41 -12.86
CA SER A 342 -30.55 -2.23 -12.03
C SER A 342 -29.10 -2.20 -12.50
N PHE A 343 -28.82 -1.75 -13.72
CA PHE A 343 -27.47 -1.68 -14.27
C PHE A 343 -27.01 -0.26 -14.57
N SER A 344 -25.71 -0.03 -14.47
CA SER A 344 -25.06 1.20 -14.91
C SER A 344 -24.89 1.22 -16.43
N ARG A 345 -24.97 2.40 -17.05
CA ARG A 345 -24.74 2.65 -18.49
C ARG A 345 -25.66 1.89 -19.45
N VAL A 346 -26.81 1.41 -18.98
CA VAL A 346 -27.85 0.82 -19.82
C VAL A 346 -28.98 1.83 -20.04
N SER A 347 -29.04 2.40 -21.23
CA SER A 347 -30.14 3.28 -21.64
C SER A 347 -31.33 2.46 -22.16
N PRO A 348 -32.55 3.03 -22.25
CA PRO A 348 -33.70 2.33 -22.84
C PRO A 348 -33.48 1.83 -24.27
N GLY A 349 -32.57 2.44 -25.02
CA GLY A 349 -32.17 1.97 -26.36
C GLY A 349 -31.27 0.73 -26.30
N ILE A 350 -30.30 0.73 -25.40
CA ILE A 350 -29.42 -0.45 -25.17
C ILE A 350 -30.23 -1.60 -24.58
N ALA A 351 -31.14 -1.33 -23.64
CA ALA A 351 -32.01 -2.35 -23.06
C ALA A 351 -32.86 -3.05 -24.13
N ARG A 352 -33.44 -2.29 -25.07
CA ARG A 352 -34.17 -2.86 -26.22
C ARG A 352 -33.27 -3.74 -27.08
N LYS A 353 -32.10 -3.23 -27.47
CA LYS A 353 -31.11 -3.99 -28.23
C LYS A 353 -30.70 -5.30 -27.55
N LEU A 354 -30.52 -5.29 -26.23
CA LEU A 354 -30.24 -6.49 -25.43
C LEU A 354 -31.38 -7.50 -25.48
N CYS A 355 -32.63 -7.04 -25.34
CA CYS A 355 -33.81 -7.88 -25.48
C CYS A 355 -33.91 -8.50 -26.87
N ASP A 356 -33.67 -7.70 -27.91
CA ASP A 356 -33.73 -8.14 -29.32
C ASP A 356 -32.66 -9.19 -29.63
N THR A 357 -31.41 -8.97 -29.20
CA THR A 357 -30.31 -9.95 -29.33
C THR A 357 -30.62 -11.25 -28.58
N ALA A 358 -31.20 -11.14 -27.37
CA ALA A 358 -31.61 -12.28 -26.56
C ALA A 358 -32.87 -12.98 -27.08
N LYS A 359 -33.57 -12.41 -28.08
CA LYS A 359 -34.89 -12.84 -28.57
C LYS A 359 -35.96 -12.89 -27.48
N LEU A 360 -35.88 -11.96 -26.52
CA LEU A 360 -36.83 -11.81 -25.41
C LEU A 360 -37.69 -10.57 -25.61
N SER A 361 -38.95 -10.63 -25.18
CA SER A 361 -39.82 -9.46 -25.22
C SER A 361 -39.38 -8.43 -24.19
N SER A 362 -39.23 -7.17 -24.60
CA SER A 362 -38.91 -6.06 -23.70
C SER A 362 -39.95 -5.82 -22.61
N ARG A 363 -41.19 -6.32 -22.82
CA ARG A 363 -42.31 -6.27 -21.87
C ARG A 363 -42.46 -7.55 -21.05
N ALA A 364 -41.61 -8.55 -21.26
CA ALA A 364 -41.62 -9.76 -20.44
C ALA A 364 -41.38 -9.38 -18.98
N SER A 365 -42.13 -10.01 -18.07
CA SER A 365 -41.95 -9.82 -16.63
C SER A 365 -40.74 -10.63 -16.15
N CYS A 366 -39.92 -10.02 -15.29
CA CYS A 366 -38.76 -10.69 -14.70
C CYS A 366 -39.14 -11.96 -13.92
N ALA A 367 -40.34 -12.01 -13.33
CA ALA A 367 -40.86 -13.18 -12.61
C ALA A 367 -41.02 -14.43 -13.49
N LYS A 368 -41.30 -14.24 -14.78
CA LYS A 368 -41.59 -15.32 -15.72
C LYS A 368 -40.35 -15.86 -16.42
N LEU A 369 -39.19 -15.22 -16.20
CA LEU A 369 -37.95 -15.60 -16.88
C LEU A 369 -37.35 -16.87 -16.26
N GLY A 370 -37.25 -17.92 -17.09
CA GLY A 370 -36.61 -19.17 -16.70
C GLY A 370 -35.08 -19.11 -16.77
N ARG A 371 -34.41 -20.19 -16.33
CA ARG A 371 -32.93 -20.30 -16.41
C ARG A 371 -32.40 -20.21 -17.85
N GLY A 372 -33.11 -20.77 -18.82
CA GLY A 372 -32.72 -20.73 -20.23
C GLY A 372 -32.77 -19.32 -20.84
N GLU A 373 -33.80 -18.55 -20.49
CA GLU A 373 -33.95 -17.16 -20.94
C GLU A 373 -32.93 -16.25 -20.26
N ALA A 374 -32.61 -16.49 -18.99
CA ALA A 374 -31.53 -15.79 -18.29
C ALA A 374 -30.14 -16.06 -18.93
N ASP A 375 -29.88 -17.30 -19.37
CA ASP A 375 -28.65 -17.64 -20.11
C ASP A 375 -28.58 -16.94 -21.47
N ALA A 376 -29.71 -16.89 -22.20
CA ALA A 376 -29.79 -16.15 -23.46
C ALA A 376 -29.54 -14.64 -23.27
N LEU A 377 -30.12 -14.04 -22.22
CA LEU A 377 -29.88 -12.65 -21.85
C LEU A 377 -28.40 -12.42 -21.47
N TYR A 378 -27.81 -13.34 -20.71
CA TYR A 378 -26.41 -13.26 -20.30
C TYR A 378 -25.46 -13.26 -21.52
N LYS A 379 -25.69 -14.16 -22.49
CA LYS A 379 -24.92 -14.17 -23.75
C LYS A 379 -25.11 -12.87 -24.55
N ALA A 380 -26.33 -12.37 -24.63
CA ALA A 380 -26.62 -11.11 -25.31
C ALA A 380 -25.89 -9.91 -24.67
N ILE A 381 -25.72 -9.90 -23.34
CA ILE A 381 -24.93 -8.89 -22.63
C ILE A 381 -23.47 -8.92 -23.07
N GLN A 382 -22.86 -10.10 -23.20
CA GLN A 382 -21.45 -10.24 -23.58
C GLN A 382 -21.20 -9.84 -25.05
N GLU A 383 -22.15 -10.09 -25.95
CA GLU A 383 -22.02 -9.77 -27.38
C GLU A 383 -22.31 -8.29 -27.69
N THR A 384 -23.20 -7.66 -26.91
CA THR A 384 -23.61 -6.27 -27.18
C THR A 384 -22.58 -5.29 -26.65
N LYS A 385 -22.16 -4.33 -27.47
CA LYS A 385 -21.27 -3.24 -27.05
C LYS A 385 -22.00 -2.24 -26.13
N ILE A 386 -21.56 -2.17 -24.88
CA ILE A 386 -22.07 -1.28 -23.82
C ILE A 386 -20.97 -0.27 -23.47
N PRO A 387 -21.30 1.01 -23.23
CA PRO A 387 -20.31 2.00 -22.79
C PRO A 387 -19.64 1.59 -21.47
N PRO A 388 -18.36 1.92 -21.25
CA PRO A 388 -17.68 1.59 -20.00
C PRO A 388 -18.37 2.24 -18.78
N PRO A 389 -18.26 1.62 -17.58
CA PRO A 389 -18.81 2.15 -16.34
C PRO A 389 -18.32 3.57 -16.04
N ALA A 390 -19.08 4.30 -15.22
CA ALA A 390 -18.62 5.58 -14.69
C ALA A 390 -17.37 5.37 -13.82
N THR A 391 -16.47 6.34 -13.84
CA THR A 391 -15.17 6.28 -13.16
C THR A 391 -15.18 7.01 -11.83
N ASP A 392 -16.22 7.80 -11.57
CA ASP A 392 -16.42 8.65 -10.39
C ASP A 392 -16.56 7.85 -9.07
N CYS A 393 -16.70 6.53 -9.15
CA CYS A 393 -16.74 5.62 -8.02
C CYS A 393 -15.36 5.17 -7.53
N VAL A 394 -14.31 5.50 -8.28
CA VAL A 394 -12.92 5.19 -7.93
C VAL A 394 -12.20 6.50 -7.65
N VAL A 395 -11.64 6.61 -6.45
CA VAL A 395 -10.93 7.81 -6.02
C VAL A 395 -9.44 7.48 -5.91
N PRO A 396 -8.63 7.79 -6.95
CA PRO A 396 -7.18 7.64 -6.86
C PRO A 396 -6.59 8.51 -5.73
N ILE A 397 -5.35 8.24 -5.34
CA ILE A 397 -4.62 9.09 -4.39
C ILE A 397 -4.29 10.43 -5.07
N GLY A 398 -3.86 10.38 -6.33
CA GLY A 398 -3.42 11.50 -7.14
C GLY A 398 -1.90 11.67 -7.10
N GLU A 399 -1.33 12.09 -8.23
CA GLU A 399 0.13 12.23 -8.39
C GLU A 399 0.78 13.17 -7.36
N PRO A 400 0.21 14.36 -7.04
CA PRO A 400 0.81 15.25 -6.03
C PRO A 400 0.85 14.63 -4.63
N ARG A 401 -0.24 13.97 -4.24
CA ARG A 401 -0.38 13.34 -2.92
C ARG A 401 0.49 12.09 -2.79
N LEU A 402 0.62 11.31 -3.88
CA LEU A 402 1.57 10.18 -3.96
C LEU A 402 3.01 10.63 -3.76
N LEU A 403 3.42 11.74 -4.38
CA LEU A 403 4.76 12.30 -4.23
C LEU A 403 5.00 12.81 -2.80
N ALA A 404 4.02 13.53 -2.23
CA ALA A 404 4.09 14.03 -0.86
C ALA A 404 4.24 12.89 0.17
N GLY A 405 3.39 11.87 0.09
CA GLY A 405 3.45 10.71 0.97
C GLY A 405 4.74 9.90 0.81
N LEU A 406 5.20 9.70 -0.43
CA LEU A 406 6.43 8.97 -0.69
C LEU A 406 7.68 9.71 -0.17
N ARG A 407 7.76 11.03 -0.35
CA ARG A 407 8.89 11.87 0.12
C ARG A 407 8.98 11.93 1.64
N GLN A 408 7.85 11.83 2.32
CA GLN A 408 7.81 11.88 3.78
C GLN A 408 8.51 10.67 4.42
N VAL A 409 8.29 9.48 3.87
CA VAL A 409 8.75 8.22 4.51
C VAL A 409 9.97 7.63 3.80
N VAL A 410 10.06 7.75 2.48
CA VAL A 410 11.11 7.10 1.69
C VAL A 410 12.19 8.12 1.33
N PRO A 411 13.45 7.91 1.76
CA PRO A 411 14.55 8.76 1.34
C PRO A 411 14.81 8.58 -0.16
N GLY A 412 15.08 9.68 -0.86
CA GLY A 412 15.34 9.66 -2.29
C GLY A 412 15.98 10.95 -2.78
N GLU A 413 16.73 10.86 -3.88
CA GLU A 413 17.24 12.03 -4.63
C GLU A 413 16.28 12.41 -5.76
N PHE A 414 15.49 11.45 -6.25
CA PHE A 414 14.58 11.64 -7.37
C PHE A 414 13.26 10.94 -7.09
N PHE A 415 12.15 11.64 -7.32
CA PHE A 415 10.79 11.12 -7.17
C PHE A 415 9.98 11.38 -8.42
N THR A 416 9.14 10.43 -8.81
CA THR A 416 8.19 10.61 -9.92
C THR A 416 6.92 9.81 -9.65
N ALA A 417 5.79 10.31 -10.14
CA ALA A 417 4.50 9.62 -10.06
C ALA A 417 3.75 9.69 -11.39
N ALA A 418 2.90 8.70 -11.64
CA ALA A 418 2.05 8.60 -12.82
C ALA A 418 0.71 7.93 -12.47
N THR A 419 -0.40 8.58 -12.82
CA THR A 419 -1.76 8.06 -12.72
C THR A 419 -2.27 7.68 -14.10
N ARG A 420 -2.74 6.44 -14.26
CA ARG A 420 -3.31 5.96 -15.52
C ARG A 420 -4.78 6.38 -15.64
N PRO A 421 -5.28 6.55 -16.87
CA PRO A 421 -6.72 6.66 -17.09
C PRO A 421 -7.42 5.38 -16.58
N PRO A 422 -8.68 5.49 -16.13
CA PRO A 422 -9.43 4.34 -15.62
C PRO A 422 -9.56 3.21 -16.65
N GLY A 423 -9.19 2.00 -16.23
CA GLY A 423 -9.45 0.75 -16.93
C GLY A 423 -10.71 0.06 -16.43
N VAL A 424 -11.13 -1.00 -17.10
CA VAL A 424 -12.28 -1.83 -16.69
C VAL A 424 -11.89 -3.29 -16.75
N TYR A 425 -12.17 -4.05 -15.69
CA TYR A 425 -12.00 -5.49 -15.68
C TYR A 425 -13.28 -6.13 -15.14
N ARG A 426 -13.85 -7.12 -15.84
CA ARG A 426 -15.13 -7.76 -15.46
C ARG A 426 -16.20 -6.73 -15.02
N GLY A 427 -16.38 -5.66 -15.79
CA GLY A 427 -17.35 -4.59 -15.46
C GLY A 427 -17.00 -3.68 -14.28
N ASN A 428 -15.91 -3.92 -13.55
CA ASN A 428 -15.46 -3.09 -12.45
C ASN A 428 -14.44 -2.05 -12.95
N PRO A 429 -14.69 -0.74 -12.77
CA PRO A 429 -13.71 0.29 -13.07
C PRO A 429 -12.56 0.22 -12.07
N PHE A 430 -11.33 0.42 -12.56
CA PHE A 430 -10.13 0.48 -11.74
C PHE A 430 -9.15 1.53 -12.27
N VAL A 431 -8.33 2.09 -11.39
CA VAL A 431 -7.25 3.02 -11.72
C VAL A 431 -5.95 2.45 -11.17
N ILE A 432 -4.88 2.54 -11.96
CA ILE A 432 -3.53 2.19 -11.52
C ILE A 432 -2.70 3.45 -11.42
N GLU A 433 -2.04 3.62 -10.28
CA GLU A 433 -1.06 4.66 -10.03
C GLU A 433 0.28 4.00 -9.72
N ALA A 434 1.36 4.59 -10.23
CA ALA A 434 2.71 4.17 -9.91
C ALA A 434 3.54 5.38 -9.49
N SER A 435 4.35 5.23 -8.45
CA SER A 435 5.36 6.20 -8.06
C SER A 435 6.69 5.51 -7.83
N LEU A 436 7.77 6.27 -7.98
CA LEU A 436 9.13 5.76 -7.92
C LEU A 436 10.00 6.78 -7.20
N ALA A 437 10.75 6.31 -6.21
CA ALA A 437 11.85 7.02 -5.57
C ALA A 437 13.17 6.35 -5.97
N TYR A 438 14.18 7.15 -6.32
CA TYR A 438 15.52 6.69 -6.65
C TYR A 438 16.56 7.45 -5.82
N GLY A 439 17.58 6.71 -5.38
CA GLY A 439 18.61 7.24 -4.50
C GLY A 439 18.15 7.25 -3.05
N GLY A 440 18.86 8.01 -2.21
CA GLY A 440 18.84 7.75 -0.77
C GLY A 440 19.70 6.51 -0.51
N GLY A 441 20.88 6.71 0.06
CA GLY A 441 21.72 5.58 0.46
C GLY A 441 20.93 4.58 1.31
N PRO A 442 21.39 3.31 1.40
CA PRO A 442 20.79 2.38 2.35
C PRO A 442 20.72 3.04 3.72
N GLY A 443 19.67 2.78 4.52
CA GLY A 443 19.50 3.42 5.83
C GLY A 443 20.76 3.39 6.70
N ALA A 444 21.60 2.36 6.50
CA ALA A 444 22.96 2.24 7.02
C ALA A 444 23.90 3.46 6.83
N GLN A 445 23.84 4.17 5.70
CA GLN A 445 24.68 5.35 5.43
C GLN A 445 24.24 6.60 6.22
N LYS A 446 23.03 6.60 6.79
CA LYS A 446 22.44 7.75 7.49
C LYS A 446 22.30 7.55 9.01
N VAL A 447 22.61 6.37 9.53
CA VAL A 447 22.51 6.09 10.97
C VAL A 447 23.67 6.77 11.68
N SER A 448 23.39 7.60 12.68
CA SER A 448 24.43 8.21 13.51
C SER A 448 25.19 7.14 14.31
N LEU A 449 26.43 7.45 14.71
CA LEU A 449 27.22 6.55 15.56
C LEU A 449 26.46 6.15 16.84
N GLU A 450 25.71 7.11 17.41
CA GLU A 450 24.93 6.94 18.63
C GLU A 450 23.77 5.97 18.40
N ALA A 451 22.97 6.20 17.36
CA ALA A 451 21.86 5.31 16.98
C ALA A 451 22.35 3.90 16.62
N LEU A 452 23.50 3.78 15.93
CA LEU A 452 24.08 2.47 15.62
C LEU A 452 24.47 1.70 16.87
N THR A 453 24.97 2.41 17.90
CA THR A 453 25.37 1.82 19.17
C THR A 453 24.16 1.31 19.95
N GLU A 454 23.07 2.06 19.97
CA GLU A 454 21.81 1.67 20.61
C GLU A 454 21.19 0.45 19.90
N ILE A 455 21.04 0.52 18.57
CA ILE A 455 20.47 -0.56 17.76
C ILE A 455 21.32 -1.84 17.85
N ALA A 456 22.65 -1.73 17.91
CA ALA A 456 23.53 -2.89 18.10
C ALA A 456 23.41 -3.49 19.51
N GLY A 457 23.13 -2.67 20.52
CA GLY A 457 22.88 -3.10 21.90
C GLY A 457 21.56 -3.86 22.07
N GLU A 458 20.50 -3.40 21.40
CA GLU A 458 19.17 -4.03 21.44
C GLU A 458 19.00 -5.21 20.47
N SER A 459 19.99 -5.46 19.60
CA SER A 459 19.85 -6.45 18.54
C SER A 459 20.05 -7.90 19.03
N ASP A 460 19.05 -8.74 18.78
CA ASP A 460 19.09 -10.20 18.97
C ASP A 460 19.90 -10.97 17.90
N ALA A 461 20.48 -10.28 16.90
CA ALA A 461 21.18 -10.94 15.81
C ALA A 461 22.42 -11.71 16.31
N ARG A 462 22.58 -12.96 15.87
CA ARG A 462 23.69 -13.82 16.30
C ARG A 462 25.01 -13.50 15.59
N SER A 463 24.94 -12.79 14.48
CA SER A 463 26.07 -12.47 13.61
C SER A 463 25.93 -11.05 13.04
N LEU A 464 27.04 -10.37 12.80
CA LEU A 464 27.04 -9.02 12.21
C LEU A 464 26.46 -9.01 10.80
N ARG A 465 26.68 -10.07 10.03
CA ARG A 465 26.03 -10.23 8.71
C ARG A 465 24.51 -10.28 8.84
N GLN A 466 24.00 -11.06 9.79
CA GLN A 466 22.56 -11.15 10.06
C GLN A 466 22.02 -9.79 10.51
N PHE A 467 22.69 -9.14 11.46
CA PHE A 467 22.33 -7.80 11.93
C PHE A 467 22.19 -6.80 10.77
N LEU A 468 23.25 -6.68 9.97
CA LEU A 468 23.30 -5.78 8.83
C LEU A 468 22.16 -6.03 7.82
N THR A 469 21.86 -7.31 7.53
CA THR A 469 20.83 -7.69 6.56
C THR A 469 19.39 -7.65 7.08
N THR A 470 19.17 -7.79 8.39
CA THR A 470 17.82 -7.78 8.98
C THR A 470 17.40 -6.41 9.49
N THR A 471 18.36 -5.61 9.96
CA THR A 471 18.10 -4.32 10.61
C THR A 471 18.01 -3.19 9.58
N PHE A 472 18.90 -3.19 8.57
CA PHE A 472 18.93 -2.13 7.56
C PHE A 472 18.21 -2.57 6.28
N SER A 473 17.17 -1.83 5.90
CA SER A 473 16.40 -2.09 4.69
C SER A 473 17.27 -1.97 3.44
N GLY A 474 17.08 -2.89 2.48
CA GLY A 474 17.80 -2.91 1.21
C GLY A 474 19.21 -3.50 1.26
N MET A 475 19.70 -3.97 2.41
CA MET A 475 21.04 -4.56 2.50
C MET A 475 21.05 -6.04 2.10
N SER A 476 21.77 -6.38 1.02
CA SER A 476 21.99 -7.78 0.62
C SER A 476 23.12 -8.43 1.41
N GLY A 477 23.19 -9.77 1.37
CA GLY A 477 24.27 -10.50 2.02
C GLY A 477 25.67 -10.09 1.51
N ASP A 478 25.78 -9.85 0.21
CA ASP A 478 27.05 -9.45 -0.43
C ASP A 478 27.43 -8.01 -0.07
N ALA A 479 26.44 -7.13 0.08
CA ALA A 479 26.61 -5.78 0.60
C ALA A 479 27.10 -5.78 2.05
N ALA A 480 26.50 -6.61 2.91
CA ALA A 480 26.92 -6.78 4.29
C ALA A 480 28.36 -7.31 4.39
N ASP A 481 28.74 -8.26 3.52
CA ASP A 481 30.11 -8.77 3.47
C ASP A 481 31.11 -7.67 3.06
N LYS A 482 30.81 -6.87 2.02
CA LYS A 482 31.68 -5.74 1.61
C LYS A 482 31.90 -4.72 2.73
N ILE A 483 30.86 -4.40 3.49
CA ILE A 483 30.95 -3.49 4.65
C ILE A 483 31.83 -4.09 5.74
N LEU A 484 31.66 -5.39 6.03
CA LEU A 484 32.43 -6.08 7.06
C LEU A 484 33.90 -6.25 6.67
N ASP A 485 34.19 -6.48 5.39
CA ASP A 485 35.54 -6.58 4.85
C ASP A 485 36.27 -5.23 4.95
N GLU A 486 35.60 -4.13 4.58
CA GLU A 486 36.14 -2.76 4.72
C GLU A 486 36.35 -2.39 6.19
N ALA A 487 35.40 -2.75 7.07
CA ALA A 487 35.51 -2.56 8.51
C ALA A 487 36.53 -3.50 9.19
N LYS A 488 37.04 -4.52 8.47
CA LYS A 488 37.90 -5.60 8.98
C LYS A 488 37.27 -6.34 10.17
N LEU A 489 35.96 -6.55 10.15
CA LEU A 489 35.21 -7.24 11.20
C LEU A 489 34.78 -8.64 10.76
N ALA A 490 34.84 -9.61 11.69
CA ALA A 490 34.44 -10.97 11.41
C ALA A 490 32.91 -11.12 11.37
N SER A 491 32.38 -11.71 10.30
CA SER A 491 30.93 -11.84 10.07
C SER A 491 30.16 -12.58 11.17
N ARG A 492 30.81 -13.48 11.92
CA ARG A 492 30.21 -14.34 12.96
C ARG A 492 30.24 -13.75 14.39
N GLN A 493 30.53 -12.47 14.55
CA GLN A 493 30.48 -11.81 15.86
C GLN A 493 29.07 -11.30 16.17
N SER A 494 28.69 -11.29 17.45
CA SER A 494 27.40 -10.74 17.89
C SER A 494 27.49 -9.21 18.00
N PRO A 495 26.51 -8.45 17.48
CA PRO A 495 26.51 -6.97 17.50
C PRO A 495 26.58 -6.39 18.92
N SER A 496 25.85 -6.98 19.86
CA SER A 496 25.80 -6.56 21.27
C SER A 496 27.12 -6.70 22.03
N LYS A 497 28.10 -7.42 21.46
CA LYS A 497 29.44 -7.62 22.04
C LYS A 497 30.52 -6.75 21.40
N LEU A 498 30.17 -5.90 20.43
CA LEU A 498 31.12 -4.99 19.80
C LEU A 498 31.54 -3.87 20.77
N LYS A 499 32.83 -3.53 20.75
CA LYS A 499 33.35 -2.36 21.46
C LYS A 499 33.00 -1.08 20.68
N LYS A 500 32.93 0.06 21.37
CA LYS A 500 32.65 1.38 20.77
C LYS A 500 33.56 1.71 19.58
N ASP A 501 34.85 1.39 19.69
CA ASP A 501 35.81 1.62 18.58
C ASP A 501 35.49 0.77 17.35
N ALA A 502 35.07 -0.47 17.54
CA ALA A 502 34.68 -1.36 16.45
C ALA A 502 33.34 -0.94 15.82
N LEU A 503 32.42 -0.39 16.62
CA LEU A 503 31.20 0.24 16.11
C LEU A 503 31.50 1.52 15.32
N ALA A 504 32.49 2.31 15.71
CA ALA A 504 32.94 3.47 14.94
C ALA A 504 33.55 3.09 13.59
N THR A 505 34.36 2.04 13.55
CA THR A 505 34.90 1.50 12.29
C THR A 505 33.78 0.92 11.41
N LEU A 506 32.82 0.21 12.00
CA LEU A 506 31.65 -0.30 11.29
C LEU A 506 30.80 0.85 10.72
N HIS A 507 30.54 1.89 11.50
CA HIS A 507 29.82 3.09 11.09
C HIS A 507 30.53 3.80 9.92
N SER A 508 31.85 4.00 10.03
CA SER A 508 32.66 4.59 8.95
C SER A 508 32.59 3.76 7.66
N ALA A 509 32.71 2.43 7.76
CA ALA A 509 32.56 1.54 6.62
C ALA A 509 31.14 1.60 6.03
N MET A 510 30.10 1.68 6.87
CA MET A 510 28.71 1.83 6.43
C MET A 510 28.49 3.15 5.67
N GLN A 511 29.18 4.24 6.01
CA GLN A 511 29.09 5.53 5.32
C GLN A 511 29.84 5.58 3.98
N HIS A 512 31.00 4.92 3.90
CA HIS A 512 31.90 5.05 2.76
C HIS A 512 31.78 3.94 1.72
N VAL A 513 31.29 2.75 2.11
CA VAL A 513 31.06 1.66 1.16
C VAL A 513 29.83 1.98 0.31
N ASN A 514 30.02 2.04 -1.00
CA ASN A 514 28.93 2.25 -1.94
C ASN A 514 28.11 0.94 -2.09
N VAL A 515 27.05 0.83 -1.29
CA VAL A 515 26.21 -0.37 -1.21
C VAL A 515 25.16 -0.43 -2.33
N ASP A 516 25.03 0.64 -3.12
CA ASP A 516 24.00 0.83 -4.14
C ASP A 516 23.98 -0.26 -5.23
N GLU A 517 25.13 -0.89 -5.52
CA GLU A 517 25.26 -1.93 -6.55
C GLU A 517 24.67 -3.29 -6.14
N GLY A 518 24.38 -3.49 -4.84
CA GLY A 518 23.88 -4.75 -4.28
C GLY A 518 22.48 -4.68 -3.69
N SER A 519 21.85 -3.50 -3.63
CA SER A 519 20.48 -3.33 -3.10
C SER A 519 19.46 -3.75 -4.16
N ASN A 520 18.48 -4.57 -3.75
CA ASN A 520 17.36 -4.91 -4.62
C ASN A 520 16.27 -3.86 -4.51
N MET A 521 15.59 -3.60 -5.63
CA MET A 521 14.42 -2.72 -5.67
C MET A 521 13.39 -3.10 -4.59
N THR A 522 12.98 -2.12 -3.80
CA THR A 522 11.90 -2.24 -2.83
C THR A 522 10.57 -2.01 -3.53
N VAL A 523 9.59 -2.91 -3.31
CA VAL A 523 8.28 -2.85 -3.96
C VAL A 523 7.19 -2.63 -2.91
N LEU A 524 6.56 -1.47 -2.95
CA LEU A 524 5.41 -1.12 -2.13
C LEU A 524 4.12 -1.36 -2.94
N ARG A 525 3.19 -2.14 -2.39
CA ARG A 525 1.98 -2.57 -3.09
C ARG A 525 0.76 -2.12 -2.32
N PHE A 526 -0.15 -1.45 -3.00
CA PHE A 526 -1.36 -0.92 -2.38
C PHE A 526 -2.61 -1.30 -3.17
N ALA A 527 -3.68 -1.61 -2.45
CA ALA A 527 -5.01 -1.81 -2.99
C ALA A 527 -5.99 -0.96 -2.20
N ASN A 528 -6.74 -0.08 -2.87
CA ASN A 528 -7.67 0.85 -2.23
C ASN A 528 -7.08 1.60 -1.03
N ARG A 529 -5.86 2.14 -1.16
CA ARG A 529 -5.07 2.80 -0.10
C ARG A 529 -4.68 1.92 1.10
N VAL A 530 -4.86 0.60 0.99
CA VAL A 530 -4.42 -0.37 2.00
C VAL A 530 -3.11 -1.03 1.56
N PRO A 531 -2.06 -1.02 2.40
CA PRO A 531 -0.81 -1.72 2.12
C PRO A 531 -0.96 -3.26 2.07
N LEU A 532 -0.25 -3.89 1.13
CA LEU A 532 -0.19 -5.33 0.96
C LEU A 532 1.21 -5.85 1.32
N GLN A 533 1.38 -6.35 2.55
CA GLN A 533 2.69 -6.75 3.07
C GLN A 533 3.06 -8.22 2.82
N PHE A 534 2.10 -9.13 2.65
CA PHE A 534 2.40 -10.56 2.45
C PHE A 534 2.21 -11.03 1.00
N GLN A 535 2.67 -12.24 0.70
CA GLN A 535 2.47 -12.91 -0.61
C GLN A 535 2.97 -12.12 -1.84
N HIS A 536 4.15 -11.50 -1.72
CA HIS A 536 4.76 -10.71 -2.80
C HIS A 536 4.84 -11.46 -4.15
N SER A 537 5.24 -12.74 -4.15
CA SER A 537 5.44 -13.54 -5.36
C SER A 537 4.14 -13.84 -6.13
N ALA A 538 3.01 -13.96 -5.42
CA ALA A 538 1.71 -14.25 -6.01
C ALA A 538 1.02 -13.00 -6.59
N CYS A 539 1.48 -11.80 -6.20
CA CYS A 539 0.85 -10.55 -6.59
C CYS A 539 1.13 -10.17 -8.05
N ALA A 540 0.08 -9.75 -8.76
CA ALA A 540 0.16 -9.24 -10.13
C ALA A 540 1.15 -8.08 -10.29
N VAL A 541 1.26 -7.20 -9.28
CA VAL A 541 2.21 -6.08 -9.29
C VAL A 541 3.65 -6.58 -9.40
N THR A 542 4.08 -7.46 -8.48
CA THR A 542 5.43 -8.01 -8.45
C THR A 542 5.74 -8.79 -9.72
N GLN A 543 4.79 -9.61 -10.19
CA GLN A 543 4.94 -10.36 -11.44
C GLN A 543 5.13 -9.43 -12.63
N THR A 544 4.39 -8.31 -12.67
CA THR A 544 4.51 -7.31 -13.74
C THR A 544 5.84 -6.57 -13.68
N ILE A 545 6.33 -6.19 -12.49
CA ILE A 545 7.65 -5.58 -12.29
C ILE A 545 8.76 -6.52 -12.76
N LEU A 546 8.70 -7.80 -12.39
CA LEU A 546 9.67 -8.82 -12.83
C LEU A 546 9.66 -9.00 -14.36
N SER A 547 8.48 -8.95 -14.99
CA SER A 547 8.33 -9.09 -16.45
C SER A 547 8.77 -7.85 -17.24
N THR A 548 8.90 -6.70 -16.57
CA THR A 548 9.27 -5.43 -17.22
C THR A 548 10.79 -5.37 -17.41
N ASN A 549 11.24 -4.92 -18.58
CA ASN A 549 12.67 -4.75 -18.85
C ASN A 549 13.17 -3.43 -18.25
N TRP A 550 13.83 -3.50 -17.09
CA TRP A 550 14.35 -2.31 -16.41
C TRP A 550 15.71 -1.84 -16.94
N ARG A 551 16.40 -2.68 -17.72
CA ARG A 551 17.70 -2.33 -18.32
C ARG A 551 17.60 -1.17 -19.30
N SER A 552 16.48 -1.04 -20.00
CA SER A 552 16.22 0.11 -20.89
C SER A 552 16.04 1.43 -20.12
N TYR A 553 15.79 1.37 -18.80
CA TYR A 553 15.60 2.53 -17.94
C TYR A 553 16.82 2.85 -17.08
N GLY A 554 17.96 2.18 -17.30
CA GLY A 554 19.21 2.47 -16.60
C GLY A 554 19.44 1.66 -15.31
N LEU A 555 18.59 0.67 -15.01
CA LEU A 555 18.80 -0.25 -13.88
C LEU A 555 19.43 -1.55 -14.33
N SER A 556 20.24 -2.17 -13.46
CA SER A 556 20.72 -3.53 -13.69
C SER A 556 19.64 -4.53 -13.23
N GLN A 557 19.55 -5.68 -13.88
CA GLN A 557 18.59 -6.72 -13.51
C GLN A 557 19.22 -8.07 -13.87
N SER A 558 19.10 -9.08 -12.99
CA SER A 558 19.46 -10.45 -13.35
C SER A 558 18.20 -11.22 -13.79
N ARG A 559 18.37 -12.37 -14.47
CA ARG A 559 17.21 -13.07 -15.06
C ARG A 559 16.30 -13.62 -13.95
N GLY A 560 15.04 -13.18 -13.91
CA GLY A 560 14.07 -13.64 -12.92
C GLY A 560 14.19 -13.00 -11.54
N SER A 561 15.10 -12.04 -11.35
CA SER A 561 15.20 -11.24 -10.12
C SER A 561 14.52 -9.88 -10.27
N LEU A 562 14.24 -9.26 -9.12
CA LEU A 562 13.96 -7.83 -9.09
C LEU A 562 15.18 -7.04 -9.62
N PRO A 563 14.97 -5.85 -10.18
CA PRO A 563 16.06 -4.96 -10.57
C PRO A 563 16.95 -4.62 -9.37
N SER A 564 18.25 -4.51 -9.61
CA SER A 564 19.21 -4.00 -8.63
C SER A 564 19.33 -2.49 -8.79
N GLY A 565 19.43 -1.80 -7.65
CA GLY A 565 19.56 -0.37 -7.49
C GLY A 565 18.77 0.15 -6.29
N PRO A 566 19.15 1.33 -5.75
CA PRO A 566 18.44 2.01 -4.66
C PRO A 566 17.15 2.63 -5.20
N VAL A 567 16.18 1.77 -5.53
CA VAL A 567 14.89 2.16 -6.12
C VAL A 567 13.77 1.62 -5.23
N THR A 568 12.87 2.50 -4.85
CA THR A 568 11.60 2.12 -4.24
C THR A 568 10.48 2.41 -5.23
N VAL A 569 9.76 1.37 -5.64
CA VAL A 569 8.60 1.49 -6.53
C VAL A 569 7.34 1.23 -5.74
N MET A 570 6.41 2.17 -5.79
CA MET A 570 5.06 2.03 -5.26
C MET A 570 4.07 1.85 -6.40
N VAL A 571 3.18 0.88 -6.27
CA VAL A 571 2.05 0.69 -7.19
C VAL A 571 0.76 0.60 -6.38
N HIS A 572 -0.20 1.45 -6.74
CA HIS A 572 -1.52 1.50 -6.15
C HIS A 572 -2.59 1.10 -7.17
N MET A 573 -3.48 0.19 -6.77
CA MET A 573 -4.69 -0.15 -7.52
C MET A 573 -5.92 0.33 -6.75
N ALA A 574 -6.67 1.26 -7.33
CA ALA A 574 -7.96 1.72 -6.83
C ALA A 574 -9.08 1.06 -7.63
N SER A 575 -10.06 0.45 -6.97
CA SER A 575 -11.20 -0.20 -7.62
C SER A 575 -12.37 -0.37 -6.65
N VAL A 576 -13.59 -0.43 -7.20
CA VAL A 576 -14.80 -0.74 -6.40
C VAL A 576 -14.71 -2.15 -5.80
N TRP A 577 -14.20 -3.09 -6.58
CA TRP A 577 -13.89 -4.43 -6.14
C TRP A 577 -12.44 -4.72 -6.52
N VAL A 578 -11.62 -5.19 -5.60
CA VAL A 578 -10.22 -5.59 -5.89
C VAL A 578 -10.19 -7.11 -5.96
N PRO A 579 -9.63 -7.70 -7.03
CA PRO A 579 -9.62 -9.14 -7.18
C PRO A 579 -8.43 -9.71 -6.39
N PHE A 580 -8.67 -10.11 -5.16
CA PHE A 580 -7.65 -10.74 -4.32
C PHE A 580 -7.47 -12.23 -4.67
N THR A 581 -6.26 -12.76 -4.45
CA THR A 581 -5.97 -14.20 -4.60
C THR A 581 -6.55 -15.06 -3.47
N SER A 582 -6.81 -14.44 -2.31
CA SER A 582 -7.36 -15.08 -1.12
C SER A 582 -8.21 -14.09 -0.31
N GLU A 583 -9.05 -14.62 0.59
CA GLU A 583 -9.90 -13.82 1.48
C GLU A 583 -9.11 -12.96 2.48
N SER A 584 -7.83 -13.30 2.73
CA SER A 584 -6.95 -12.51 3.59
C SER A 584 -6.41 -11.22 2.93
N LYS A 585 -6.74 -10.98 1.65
CA LYS A 585 -6.43 -9.73 0.92
C LYS A 585 -4.96 -9.31 0.92
N GLU A 586 -4.07 -10.25 0.56
CA GLU A 586 -2.61 -10.02 0.60
C GLU A 586 -1.99 -9.77 -0.78
N ALA A 587 -2.64 -10.23 -1.84
CA ALA A 587 -2.13 -10.15 -3.20
C ALA A 587 -3.26 -9.94 -4.20
N ILE A 588 -2.98 -9.11 -5.21
CA ILE A 588 -3.87 -8.86 -6.34
C ILE A 588 -3.68 -9.99 -7.36
N ALA A 589 -4.78 -10.55 -7.84
CA ALA A 589 -4.79 -11.61 -8.83
C ALA A 589 -4.37 -11.12 -10.23
N SER A 590 -3.73 -12.02 -10.98
CA SER A 590 -3.11 -11.73 -12.27
C SER A 590 -4.09 -11.79 -13.44
N TYR A 591 -4.84 -10.71 -13.64
CA TYR A 591 -5.67 -10.51 -14.84
C TYR A 591 -4.89 -9.77 -15.94
N PRO A 592 -5.00 -10.18 -17.23
CA PRO A 592 -4.30 -9.52 -18.34
C PRO A 592 -4.56 -8.02 -18.45
N GLU A 593 -5.80 -7.58 -18.22
CA GLU A 593 -6.22 -6.18 -18.26
C GLU A 593 -5.53 -5.35 -17.17
N ILE A 594 -5.45 -5.90 -15.95
CA ILE A 594 -4.79 -5.27 -14.82
C ILE A 594 -3.27 -5.22 -15.04
N GLN A 595 -2.65 -6.34 -15.44
CA GLN A 595 -1.20 -6.39 -15.70
C GLN A 595 -0.78 -5.45 -16.83
N LYS A 596 -1.62 -5.28 -17.86
CA LYS A 596 -1.37 -4.34 -18.94
C LYS A 596 -1.30 -2.91 -18.41
N GLU A 597 -2.28 -2.46 -17.62
CA GLU A 597 -2.26 -1.09 -17.08
C GLU A 597 -1.15 -0.88 -16.05
N ILE A 598 -0.83 -1.88 -15.21
CA ILE A 598 0.34 -1.83 -14.31
C ILE A 598 1.62 -1.65 -15.13
N ARG A 599 1.79 -2.42 -16.21
CA ARG A 599 2.97 -2.30 -17.08
C ARG A 599 3.08 -0.91 -17.68
N LEU A 600 1.98 -0.34 -18.17
CA LEU A 600 1.97 1.00 -18.74
C LEU A 600 2.31 2.08 -17.70
N ALA A 601 1.82 1.94 -16.46
CA ALA A 601 2.16 2.82 -15.34
C ALA A 601 3.67 2.75 -15.00
N LEU A 602 4.21 1.53 -14.87
CA LEU A 602 5.64 1.30 -14.62
C LEU A 602 6.53 1.83 -15.74
N GLN A 603 6.10 1.71 -17.00
CA GLN A 603 6.82 2.29 -18.13
C GLN A 603 6.82 3.81 -18.11
N ALA A 604 5.76 4.46 -17.60
CA ALA A 604 5.73 5.91 -17.47
C ALA A 604 6.77 6.41 -16.46
N VAL A 605 6.77 5.89 -15.23
CA VAL A 605 7.77 6.24 -14.21
C VAL A 605 9.19 5.79 -14.60
N GLY A 606 9.31 4.63 -15.27
CA GLY A 606 10.58 4.11 -15.75
C GLY A 606 11.24 5.00 -16.81
N ARG A 607 10.45 5.60 -17.71
CA ARG A 607 10.98 6.58 -18.67
C ARG A 607 11.56 7.81 -17.97
N ASN A 608 10.86 8.35 -16.96
CA ASN A 608 11.31 9.51 -16.19
C ASN A 608 12.62 9.21 -15.44
N LEU A 609 12.69 8.06 -14.76
CA LEU A 609 13.92 7.58 -14.14
C LEU A 609 15.06 7.44 -15.16
N GLY A 610 14.78 6.83 -16.31
CA GLY A 610 15.79 6.63 -17.35
C GLY A 610 16.32 7.95 -17.93
N MET A 611 15.52 9.01 -17.98
CA MET A 611 16.00 10.36 -18.34
C MET A 611 16.93 10.92 -17.26
N TYR A 612 16.52 10.83 -16.00
CA TYR A 612 17.33 11.27 -14.85
C TYR A 612 18.70 10.57 -14.80
N LEU A 613 18.73 9.24 -14.89
CA LEU A 613 19.98 8.46 -14.83
C LEU A 613 20.91 8.73 -16.01
N ARG A 614 20.37 8.85 -17.24
CA ARG A 614 21.18 9.18 -18.43
C ARG A 614 21.80 10.56 -18.33
N ARG A 615 21.09 11.54 -17.77
CA ARG A 615 21.62 12.88 -17.51
C ARG A 615 22.76 12.82 -16.49
N ARG A 616 22.57 12.12 -15.37
CA ARG A 616 23.61 11.94 -14.35
C ARG A 616 24.85 11.23 -14.91
N LEU A 617 24.67 10.19 -15.73
CA LEU A 617 25.77 9.49 -16.38
C LEU A 617 26.54 10.39 -17.35
N ARG A 618 25.83 11.21 -18.15
CA ARG A 618 26.45 12.18 -19.06
C ARG A 618 27.31 13.20 -18.30
N VAL A 619 26.78 13.75 -17.21
CA VAL A 619 27.52 14.70 -16.35
C VAL A 619 28.77 14.04 -15.75
N ALA A 620 28.65 12.80 -15.27
CA ALA A 620 29.79 12.05 -14.73
C ALA A 620 30.87 11.76 -15.79
N GLN A 621 30.46 11.38 -17.01
CA GLN A 621 31.37 11.12 -18.13
C GLN A 621 32.13 12.38 -18.56
N GLU A 622 31.46 13.52 -18.66
CA GLU A 622 32.12 14.79 -18.97
C GLU A 622 33.07 15.23 -17.84
N GLY A 623 32.70 15.00 -16.57
CA GLY A 623 33.58 15.23 -15.42
C GLY A 623 34.84 14.34 -15.45
N GLN A 624 34.69 13.04 -15.68
CA GLN A 624 35.82 12.11 -15.84
C GLN A 624 36.72 12.52 -17.00
N ARG A 625 36.12 12.88 -18.14
CA ARG A 625 36.83 13.37 -19.32
C ARG A 625 37.65 14.62 -18.98
N ARG A 626 37.09 15.60 -18.27
CA ARG A 626 37.80 16.79 -17.78
C ARG A 626 38.99 16.42 -16.90
N THR A 627 38.81 15.52 -15.94
CA THR A 627 39.89 15.04 -15.05
C THR A 627 41.03 14.37 -15.83
N ILE A 628 40.69 13.52 -16.81
CA ILE A 628 41.66 12.89 -17.70
C ILE A 628 42.43 13.95 -18.50
N PHE A 629 41.73 14.91 -19.12
CA PHE A 629 42.36 15.99 -19.87
C PHE A 629 43.34 16.80 -19.00
N LEU A 630 42.94 17.17 -17.78
CA LEU A 630 43.81 17.91 -16.85
C LEU A 630 45.07 17.14 -16.46
N ARG A 631 44.97 15.81 -16.31
CA ARG A 631 46.11 14.94 -16.00
C ARG A 631 47.14 14.90 -17.13
N TYR A 632 46.70 14.80 -18.38
CA TYR A 632 47.59 14.71 -19.54
C TYR A 632 48.03 16.07 -20.09
N LEU A 633 47.37 17.16 -19.69
CA LEU A 633 47.63 18.50 -20.21
C LEU A 633 49.10 18.93 -20.02
N GLY A 634 49.68 18.62 -18.86
CA GLY A 634 51.07 18.96 -18.53
C GLY A 634 52.08 18.24 -19.44
N GLU A 635 51.89 16.92 -19.61
CA GLU A 635 52.76 16.10 -20.47
C GLU A 635 52.71 16.54 -21.93
N VAL A 636 51.50 16.82 -22.43
CA VAL A 636 51.32 17.31 -23.81
C VAL A 636 51.97 18.67 -23.98
N ALA A 637 51.80 19.59 -23.02
CA ALA A 637 52.39 20.91 -23.09
C ALA A 637 53.94 20.84 -23.13
N GLN A 638 54.53 19.97 -22.31
CA GLN A 638 55.98 19.76 -22.26
C GLN A 638 56.54 19.15 -23.56
N ALA A 639 55.86 18.13 -24.09
CA ALA A 639 56.28 17.46 -25.32
C ALA A 639 56.21 18.40 -26.53
N VAL A 640 55.12 19.17 -26.67
CA VAL A 640 54.95 20.13 -27.77
C VAL A 640 55.93 21.29 -27.66
N SER A 641 56.20 21.78 -26.44
CA SER A 641 57.23 22.78 -26.16
C SER A 641 58.62 22.32 -26.62
N THR A 642 58.96 21.06 -26.35
CA THR A 642 60.26 20.48 -26.73
C THR A 642 60.43 20.35 -28.25
N ILE A 643 59.36 20.00 -28.98
CA ILE A 643 59.39 19.85 -30.43
C ILE A 643 59.47 21.21 -31.15
N ASN A 644 58.69 22.20 -30.69
CA ASN A 644 58.50 23.47 -31.40
C ASN A 644 59.34 24.63 -30.83
N GLY A 645 60.04 24.43 -29.71
CA GLY A 645 60.84 25.48 -29.07
C GLY A 645 60.02 26.61 -28.42
N THR A 646 58.74 26.36 -28.09
CA THR A 646 57.82 27.34 -27.48
C THR A 646 57.79 27.23 -25.95
N ASP A 647 57.41 28.30 -25.23
CA ASP A 647 57.29 28.27 -23.76
C ASP A 647 56.20 27.32 -23.27
N ALA A 648 56.59 26.30 -22.51
CA ALA A 648 55.71 25.27 -21.95
C ALA A 648 54.64 25.84 -21.01
N LYS A 649 54.97 26.89 -20.23
CA LYS A 649 54.01 27.49 -19.28
C LYS A 649 52.87 28.19 -20.03
N LYS A 650 53.22 29.00 -21.01
CA LYS A 650 52.24 29.71 -21.84
C LYS A 650 51.35 28.74 -22.63
N LEU A 651 51.95 27.68 -23.17
CA LEU A 651 51.21 26.63 -23.88
C LEU A 651 50.26 25.85 -22.96
N TYR A 652 50.67 25.58 -21.71
CA TYR A 652 49.81 24.96 -20.70
C TYR A 652 48.62 25.85 -20.33
N GLU A 653 48.85 27.15 -20.13
CA GLU A 653 47.77 28.12 -19.85
C GLU A 653 46.77 28.23 -21.01
N ASP A 654 47.26 28.27 -22.25
CA ASP A 654 46.42 28.29 -23.46
C ASP A 654 45.60 27.00 -23.61
N LEU A 655 46.23 25.84 -23.37
CA LEU A 655 45.58 24.54 -23.37
C LEU A 655 44.58 24.40 -22.22
N LEU A 656 44.84 25.01 -21.07
CA LEU A 656 43.95 25.01 -19.91
C LEU A 656 42.75 25.92 -20.15
N ALA A 657 42.95 27.07 -20.80
CA ALA A 657 41.87 27.94 -21.26
C ALA A 657 41.02 27.26 -22.34
N LEU A 658 41.65 26.56 -23.29
CA LEU A 658 40.95 25.77 -24.31
C LEU A 658 40.20 24.58 -23.70
N ALA A 659 40.81 23.89 -22.74
CA ALA A 659 40.18 22.81 -21.99
C ALA A 659 38.97 23.34 -21.24
N LYS A 660 39.09 24.43 -20.46
CA LYS A 660 37.96 25.10 -19.80
C LYS A 660 36.87 25.52 -20.79
N LYS A 661 37.23 26.05 -21.97
CA LYS A 661 36.27 26.45 -23.02
C LYS A 661 35.55 25.25 -23.66
N LYS A 662 36.24 24.13 -23.87
CA LYS A 662 35.67 22.90 -24.44
C LYS A 662 34.89 22.08 -23.42
N THR A 663 35.35 22.06 -22.16
CA THR A 663 34.66 21.45 -21.03
C THR A 663 33.65 22.40 -20.38
N ALA A 664 33.45 23.61 -20.92
CA ALA A 664 32.41 24.53 -20.47
C ALA A 664 31.02 23.89 -20.57
N GLN A 665 30.82 22.92 -21.48
CA GLN A 665 29.62 22.10 -21.54
C GLN A 665 29.40 21.22 -20.28
N ALA A 666 30.41 21.00 -19.44
CA ALA A 666 30.28 20.34 -18.15
C ALA A 666 29.76 21.29 -17.05
N ASP A 667 29.95 22.60 -17.23
CA ASP A 667 29.46 23.65 -16.33
C ASP A 667 28.08 24.17 -16.79
N VAL A 668 27.75 24.06 -18.09
CA VAL A 668 26.44 24.40 -18.67
C VAL A 668 25.41 23.30 -18.38
N ARG A 669 24.41 23.60 -17.54
CA ARG A 669 23.25 22.74 -17.32
C ARG A 669 22.23 22.96 -18.44
N TYR A 670 21.77 21.88 -19.08
CA TYR A 670 20.82 21.94 -20.19
C TYR A 670 19.37 21.67 -19.73
N ASP A 671 18.41 22.30 -20.41
CA ASP A 671 16.98 21.97 -20.36
C ASP A 671 16.68 20.64 -21.07
N ASP A 672 15.46 20.13 -20.93
CA ASP A 672 15.03 18.85 -21.53
C ASP A 672 14.99 18.86 -23.07
N ARG A 673 15.28 20.01 -23.71
CA ARG A 673 15.40 20.19 -25.17
C ARG A 673 16.84 20.46 -25.63
N GLY A 674 17.81 20.41 -24.74
CA GLY A 674 19.23 20.58 -25.07
C GLY A 674 19.68 22.04 -25.24
N ARG A 675 18.97 22.99 -24.63
CA ARG A 675 19.38 24.41 -24.56
C ARG A 675 20.04 24.74 -23.22
N PRO A 676 21.05 25.63 -23.19
CA PRO A 676 21.75 26.03 -21.97
C PRO A 676 20.82 26.85 -21.05
N ILE A 677 20.73 26.49 -19.77
CA ILE A 677 20.02 27.21 -18.69
C ILE A 677 21.00 28.22 -18.07
N GLY A 678 20.57 29.47 -17.88
CA GLY A 678 21.35 30.50 -17.17
C GLY A 678 21.24 30.35 -15.64
N GLU A 679 22.21 30.91 -14.90
CA GLU A 679 22.31 30.81 -13.42
C GLU A 679 21.10 31.39 -12.64
N GLU A 680 20.13 32.04 -13.32
CA GLU A 680 18.92 32.63 -12.72
C GLU A 680 17.65 31.75 -12.88
N GLU A 681 17.71 30.62 -13.59
CA GLU A 681 16.58 29.70 -13.85
C GLU A 681 16.77 28.33 -13.17
N GLU A 682 17.22 28.31 -11.91
CA GLU A 682 17.42 27.06 -11.16
C GLU A 682 16.12 26.34 -10.74
N GLU A 683 14.94 26.97 -10.88
CA GLU A 683 13.73 26.51 -10.18
C GLU A 683 12.74 25.61 -10.95
N GLU A 684 12.80 25.43 -12.27
CA GLU A 684 11.87 24.50 -12.95
C GLU A 684 12.57 23.55 -13.92
N LEU A 685 13.09 22.46 -13.37
CA LEU A 685 13.26 21.20 -14.10
C LEU A 685 11.87 20.72 -14.56
N ASP A 686 11.44 21.12 -15.75
CA ASP A 686 10.17 20.65 -16.36
C ASP A 686 10.31 19.21 -16.89
N LEU A 687 10.66 18.26 -16.00
CA LEU A 687 10.57 16.81 -16.21
C LEU A 687 9.09 16.34 -16.26
N GLY A 688 8.16 17.27 -16.51
CA GLY A 688 6.74 17.19 -16.26
C GLY A 688 6.39 17.56 -14.82
N LYS A 689 5.14 18.02 -14.64
CA LYS A 689 4.54 18.46 -13.36
C LYS A 689 4.63 17.49 -12.17
N HIS A 690 5.13 16.26 -12.38
CA HIS A 690 5.10 15.16 -11.42
C HIS A 690 6.46 14.46 -11.26
N CYS A 691 7.54 15.22 -11.42
CA CYS A 691 8.92 14.81 -11.15
C CYS A 691 9.57 15.79 -10.18
N ILE A 692 10.23 15.28 -9.13
CA ILE A 692 10.90 16.09 -8.11
C ILE A 692 12.34 15.60 -8.00
N ILE A 693 13.30 16.51 -8.13
CA ILE A 693 14.71 16.24 -7.85
C ILE A 693 15.03 16.95 -6.54
N VAL A 694 15.48 16.19 -5.54
CA VAL A 694 15.88 16.73 -4.23
C VAL A 694 17.37 17.02 -4.28
N ALA A 695 17.76 18.25 -3.94
CA ALA A 695 19.15 18.65 -3.89
C ALA A 695 19.91 17.88 -2.80
N ARG A 696 21.18 17.54 -3.05
CA ARG A 696 22.01 16.69 -2.15
C ARG A 696 22.14 17.19 -0.70
N GLY A 697 21.86 18.47 -0.43
CA GLY A 697 21.84 19.03 0.93
C GLY A 697 20.51 18.90 1.68
N GLU A 698 19.39 18.71 0.99
CA GLU A 698 18.05 18.59 1.61
C GLU A 698 17.66 17.15 1.95
N VAL A 699 18.45 16.17 1.48
CA VAL A 699 18.22 14.73 1.68
C VAL A 699 18.32 14.31 3.17
N GLY A 700 18.78 15.23 4.04
CA GLY A 700 18.82 15.09 5.50
C GLY A 700 17.69 15.82 6.25
N LEU A 701 17.01 16.80 5.65
CA LEU A 701 16.00 17.62 6.33
C LEU A 701 14.68 16.89 6.57
N THR A 702 14.37 15.83 5.81
CA THR A 702 13.12 15.06 5.99
C THR A 702 13.10 14.20 7.24
N GLN A 703 14.28 13.88 7.80
CA GLN A 703 14.43 13.18 9.08
C GLN A 703 14.92 14.14 10.17
N ALA A 704 15.85 15.05 9.85
CA ALA A 704 16.33 16.04 10.81
C ALA A 704 15.23 17.03 11.24
N ALA A 705 14.21 17.30 10.42
CA ALA A 705 13.05 18.08 10.88
C ALA A 705 12.15 17.30 11.87
N ALA A 706 12.25 15.96 11.91
CA ALA A 706 11.61 15.14 12.94
C ALA A 706 12.48 15.06 14.21
N ASP A 707 13.80 15.01 14.06
CA ASP A 707 14.76 14.93 15.18
C ASP A 707 15.02 16.30 15.85
N LEU A 708 14.84 17.42 15.14
CA LEU A 708 15.02 18.79 15.68
C LEU A 708 13.88 19.25 16.61
N VAL A 709 12.80 18.47 16.74
CA VAL A 709 11.76 18.72 17.75
C VAL A 709 12.17 18.14 19.12
N ASP A 710 13.14 17.22 19.17
CA ASP A 710 13.62 16.58 20.40
C ASP A 710 14.67 17.40 21.18
N ASP A 711 15.45 18.26 20.51
CA ASP A 711 16.55 18.97 21.17
C ASP A 711 16.11 20.20 21.99
N ASP A 712 14.97 20.83 21.67
CA ASP A 712 14.51 22.06 22.37
C ASP A 712 13.71 21.77 23.66
N ILE A 713 13.39 20.50 23.95
CA ILE A 713 12.69 20.09 25.18
C ILE A 713 13.67 19.68 26.30
N SER A 714 14.94 19.41 25.99
CA SER A 714 15.94 18.96 26.98
C SER A 714 16.76 20.09 27.63
N ALA A 715 16.73 21.31 27.10
CA ALA A 715 17.50 22.44 27.64
C ALA A 715 16.63 23.34 28.54
N GLY A 716 16.49 22.97 29.81
CA GLY A 716 15.80 23.75 30.85
C GLY A 716 16.37 25.16 31.08
N ARG A 717 16.05 26.11 30.20
CA ARG A 717 16.30 27.54 30.39
C ARG A 717 15.05 28.22 30.97
N LYS A 718 15.22 28.81 32.16
CA LYS A 718 14.20 29.62 32.84
C LYS A 718 13.77 30.82 31.98
N PRO A 719 12.50 31.23 32.01
CA PRO A 719 12.01 32.40 31.29
C PRO A 719 12.61 33.69 31.89
N PRO A 720 12.99 34.68 31.07
CA PRO A 720 13.45 35.96 31.59
C PRO A 720 12.29 36.75 32.19
N THR A 721 12.59 37.40 33.31
CA THR A 721 11.67 38.15 34.15
C THR A 721 11.27 39.49 33.52
N ARG A 722 10.01 39.86 33.78
CA ARG A 722 9.32 41.07 33.32
C ARG A 722 9.97 42.34 33.95
N GLY A 723 10.40 43.29 33.12
CA GLY A 723 10.98 44.56 33.56
C GLY A 723 10.63 45.77 32.67
N LYS A 724 9.73 46.61 33.20
CA LYS A 724 9.47 48.07 32.99
C LYS A 724 9.30 48.69 31.57
N ARG A 725 8.10 49.28 31.44
CA ARG A 725 7.59 50.32 30.50
C ARG A 725 8.60 51.38 30.03
N GLY A 726 8.48 51.75 28.75
CA GLY A 726 9.00 53.01 28.18
C GLY A 726 8.33 53.40 26.85
N LYS A 727 7.33 54.29 26.94
CA LYS A 727 6.82 55.30 25.98
C LYS A 727 6.63 54.94 24.47
N ILE A 728 5.34 54.90 24.09
CA ILE A 728 4.84 55.13 22.72
C ILE A 728 4.63 56.64 22.55
N ALA A 729 5.06 57.19 21.41
CA ALA A 729 4.68 58.51 20.93
C ALA A 729 3.88 58.36 19.63
N THR A 730 2.70 58.97 19.63
CA THR A 730 1.79 59.28 18.51
C THR A 730 2.44 60.31 17.57
N VAL A 731 2.03 60.47 16.30
CA VAL A 731 0.85 61.25 15.86
C VAL A 731 0.62 61.03 14.34
N GLU A 732 -0.66 60.77 13.98
CA GLU A 732 -1.52 61.24 12.85
C GLU A 732 -0.92 61.40 11.43
N GLY A 733 -1.60 61.11 10.32
CA GLY A 733 -3.00 60.82 10.02
C GLY A 733 -3.37 61.49 8.69
N GLU A 734 -4.02 60.79 7.76
CA GLU A 734 -5.08 61.33 6.88
C GLU A 734 -5.72 60.21 6.03
N ALA A 735 -7.03 60.32 5.89
CA ALA A 735 -7.95 59.33 5.32
C ALA A 735 -8.70 59.94 4.12
N ALA A 736 -9.22 59.10 3.22
CA ALA A 736 -10.48 59.34 2.50
C ALA A 736 -10.94 58.07 1.76
N GLU A 737 -12.14 57.60 2.11
CA GLU A 737 -13.05 56.80 1.28
C GLU A 737 -14.10 57.72 0.65
N GLU A 738 -14.54 57.42 -0.58
CA GLU A 738 -15.94 57.27 -1.02
C GLU A 738 -16.11 57.51 -2.54
N GLY A 739 -17.01 56.74 -3.17
CA GLY A 739 -17.78 57.19 -4.33
C GLY A 739 -17.72 56.35 -5.61
N ALA A 740 -18.75 55.54 -5.84
CA ALA A 740 -19.09 54.92 -7.12
C ALA A 740 -19.90 55.88 -8.02
N ASN A 741 -19.77 55.76 -9.35
CA ASN A 741 -20.89 55.76 -10.31
C ASN A 741 -20.43 55.54 -11.77
N ASP A 742 -21.35 54.93 -12.49
CA ASP A 742 -21.47 54.59 -13.92
C ASP A 742 -20.99 55.63 -14.95
N GLU A 743 -20.53 55.17 -16.11
CA GLU A 743 -21.19 55.41 -17.41
C GLU A 743 -20.44 54.75 -18.60
N ASP A 744 -21.26 54.21 -19.51
CA ASP A 744 -20.95 53.61 -20.81
C ASP A 744 -20.29 54.60 -21.81
N ASP A 745 -19.60 54.10 -22.84
CA ASP A 745 -20.11 54.11 -24.23
C ASP A 745 -19.02 53.73 -25.27
N GLU A 746 -19.43 52.98 -26.30
CA GLU A 746 -18.70 52.73 -27.55
C GLU A 746 -18.48 54.06 -28.31
N PRO A 747 -17.81 54.03 -29.48
CA PRO A 747 -18.64 54.41 -30.62
C PRO A 747 -18.45 53.57 -31.89
N LYS A 748 -19.60 53.27 -32.50
CA LYS A 748 -19.77 52.80 -33.88
C LYS A 748 -19.79 53.97 -34.88
N ALA A 749 -18.97 53.84 -35.91
CA ALA A 749 -19.26 53.91 -37.35
C ALA A 749 -20.22 54.96 -37.99
N LYS A 750 -19.66 55.60 -39.06
CA LYS A 750 -20.23 56.08 -40.37
C LYS A 750 -20.79 57.53 -40.43
N PRO A 751 -20.86 58.19 -41.62
CA PRO A 751 -20.82 57.66 -43.01
C PRO A 751 -19.94 58.42 -44.03
N ALA A 752 -20.02 57.94 -45.28
CA ALA A 752 -19.20 58.24 -46.45
C ALA A 752 -19.62 59.49 -47.27
N LYS A 753 -18.65 60.03 -48.03
CA LYS A 753 -18.68 60.64 -49.39
C LYS A 753 -17.20 60.83 -49.75
N GLY A 754 -16.60 60.44 -50.86
CA GLY A 754 -17.06 60.03 -52.18
C GLY A 754 -16.10 60.72 -53.15
N ASP A 755 -15.14 60.00 -53.74
CA ASP A 755 -14.58 60.40 -55.04
C ASP A 755 -13.80 59.28 -55.74
N ALA A 756 -13.89 59.30 -57.07
CA ALA A 756 -13.55 58.23 -57.99
C ALA A 756 -12.10 58.27 -58.49
N LYS A 757 -11.49 57.09 -58.74
CA LYS A 757 -10.96 56.60 -60.06
C LYS A 757 -9.76 55.63 -59.92
N LYS A 758 -9.92 54.50 -60.61
CA LYS A 758 -8.96 53.79 -61.50
C LYS A 758 -7.69 53.11 -60.94
N THR A 759 -7.75 51.77 -61.01
CA THR A 759 -6.82 50.82 -61.68
C THR A 759 -5.36 50.70 -61.24
N ALA A 760 -5.06 49.48 -60.74
CA ALA A 760 -4.05 48.52 -61.23
C ALA A 760 -2.54 48.70 -60.95
N LYS A 761 -1.99 47.59 -60.43
CA LYS A 761 -0.63 47.03 -60.59
C LYS A 761 0.56 47.78 -59.98
N GLY A 762 1.33 47.05 -59.16
CA GLY A 762 2.79 47.02 -59.33
C GLY A 762 3.65 46.93 -58.06
N LYS A 763 4.26 45.75 -57.88
CA LYS A 763 5.69 45.51 -57.58
C LYS A 763 6.44 46.36 -56.52
N LYS A 764 7.00 45.61 -55.56
CA LYS A 764 8.43 45.49 -55.17
C LYS A 764 9.28 46.75 -54.91
N GLY A 765 10.01 46.69 -53.79
CA GLY A 765 11.29 47.34 -53.52
C GLY A 765 11.20 48.20 -52.26
N LYS A 766 11.97 47.99 -51.18
CA LYS A 766 13.26 47.32 -50.98
C LYS A 766 13.22 46.48 -49.71
#